data_AF-A0A4X2L8J5-F1
#
_entry.id   AF-A0A4X2L8J5-F1
#
_cell.length_a   1.000
_cell.length_b   1.000
_cell.length_c   1.000
_cell.angle_alpha   90.00
_cell.angle_beta   90.00
_cell.angle_gamma   90.00
#
_symmetry.space_group_name_H-M   'P 1'
#
loop_
_entity.id
_entity.type
_entity.pdbx_description
1 polymer ?
#
loop_
_entity_poly.entity_id
_entity_poly.type
_entity_poly.pdbx_seq_one_letter_code
_entity_poly.pdbx_strand_id
1 'polypeptide(L)'
;FTFNISCDGNSFFLQEQDALGNTAATSFGQLNCLLKVKNDDKASVTVYLKKGYEFTTSGQKTYEKMDFQDALSGVYQSIMFSADGANLTDTHLYCRLACDREPCCDGFILTQTLLRGGTILCNLMSSPDVLLCNKNDWRPSSEVQSYGLCDNVKYDPRKKQFTLSLGGQEFTGKPLEEDPSLFTSFQEVYLWKVSFQHSFSFSDSTMELFSQVDTELVLIDGNRTMPSQQYWLFKLQFSVQQANLWCLSRCAQENTFCQLAEVQNTSSGDFICTLFPEAQRCDNSLTFTPESCTFVLPYRPQTLFHKKAELGDRVKAFYTRLPFQVLRGISVRSKMPMTRKSVSNGFFECERRCDADPCCKGFGFLNVSQTEGGEVLCLTLGNLGFQTCSEETKGPWRISDCSPPDSEIKTYPFGWYQNPVVQNDAPTVCPSALLPPLLEKVSLDSWQSLDMSSVLIDSSIMNFDIAHISIDASSDFSAARDLCLSECYQKPACHITTLEVWPASVRCVFYPDTQSCTHSLQGHSCWLLLREEATYIYRKKVKEDVSSTTDSMFIATQGTLKGRSEAIKVGAEWKRITQFFGVPYAAPPLAQKRFSAPESYSWTGSWEATVPRAKCWQPGFGKASSPTASEDCLYLNVFIPQNLGQNASVLVFFHNTGENGGRREQLDLEGSFLAAIGDVIVVTASYRVGIFGFLSTGSSEASGNWGLLDQVAALTWVQAHISSFGGDPRQVSVAADRGGADITSIHLLTTSASSRLFRRAVLMGGSVLSPAAAISQKRAQEQAAALAQEVSCPTSPYSDMMSCLRQKPADILNDAQTKLLAISGPFHYWGPVVDGIYLQETPIRALQRFLRVKVDLLIGSVQRDGLINRAKAIKKFEESQGRTSSKTAFYQALQNSLGGEDSETSIEAAATWYYSLEHSTEDYSSFSRALENATRDYFINCPIIDMANHWAREARGNIYMYYVPETYSQNSMELLADVQYAFGLPFHPQYEQQFTLEQKSLSLKIMKYFTNFIKTGNPNYPYDFSKKVLETTPLWPEFLPHTNGDNYKEFSPGLLNHQGLKKAECSFWSKYIRTLKASTGKCSECGNHFQMGC
;
A
#
# COMPACT_ATOMS: atom_id res chain seq x y z
N PHE A 1 -46.71 55.08 51.98
CA PHE A 1 -47.69 54.19 51.32
C PHE A 1 -47.57 52.80 51.91
N THR A 2 -48.63 52.29 52.53
CA THR A 2 -48.76 50.87 52.85
C THR A 2 -49.46 50.22 51.66
N PHE A 3 -48.79 49.29 51.01
CA PHE A 3 -49.33 48.58 49.84
C PHE A 3 -49.99 47.29 50.32
N ASN A 4 -51.32 47.19 50.22
CA ASN A 4 -52.04 45.95 50.49
C ASN A 4 -52.52 45.37 49.16
N ILE A 5 -52.04 44.18 48.81
CA ILE A 5 -52.49 43.47 47.62
C ILE A 5 -53.70 42.61 48.01
N SER A 6 -54.81 42.80 47.30
CA SER A 6 -56.08 42.09 47.49
C SER A 6 -56.37 41.34 46.20
N CYS A 7 -56.25 40.02 46.24
CA CYS A 7 -56.65 39.15 45.13
C CYS A 7 -58.02 38.58 45.45
N ASP A 8 -59.03 38.94 44.67
CA ASP A 8 -60.39 38.40 44.80
C ASP A 8 -60.64 37.43 43.63
N GLY A 9 -60.89 36.16 43.95
CA GLY A 9 -61.36 35.17 42.98
C GLY A 9 -62.87 35.31 42.83
N ASN A 10 -63.36 35.65 41.64
CA ASN A 10 -64.78 35.93 41.42
C ASN A 10 -65.54 34.62 41.16
N SER A 11 -66.37 34.18 42.11
CA SER A 11 -67.12 32.90 42.07
C SER A 11 -68.42 32.98 41.26
N PHE A 12 -68.40 33.55 40.05
CA PHE A 12 -69.63 33.69 39.24
C PHE A 12 -69.97 32.50 38.33
N PHE A 13 -69.16 31.43 38.33
CA PHE A 13 -69.52 30.14 37.75
C PHE A 13 -68.97 29.01 38.63
N LEU A 14 -69.88 28.14 39.10
CA LEU A 14 -69.71 26.82 39.75
C LEU A 14 -68.35 26.55 40.46
N GLN A 15 -68.38 26.55 41.80
CA GLN A 15 -67.36 25.88 42.62
C GLN A 15 -67.54 24.36 42.48
N GLU A 16 -66.95 23.75 41.45
CA GLU A 16 -66.88 22.29 41.34
C GLU A 16 -65.80 21.75 42.28
N GLN A 17 -66.20 21.01 43.32
CA GLN A 17 -65.32 20.14 44.10
C GLN A 17 -65.01 18.86 43.30
N ASP A 18 -64.35 18.97 42.14
CA ASP A 18 -63.66 17.86 41.45
C ASP A 18 -62.87 18.35 40.21
N ALA A 19 -61.87 19.20 40.41
CA ALA A 19 -61.08 19.76 39.32
C ALA A 19 -59.97 18.77 38.87
N LEU A 20 -60.02 18.29 37.62
CA LEU A 20 -59.09 17.27 37.09
C LEU A 20 -59.07 15.97 37.93
N GLY A 21 -60.24 15.55 38.42
CA GLY A 21 -60.40 14.27 39.15
C GLY A 21 -59.64 14.18 40.47
N ASN A 22 -59.16 15.30 41.00
CA ASN A 22 -58.52 15.40 42.31
C ASN A 22 -59.46 16.12 43.29
N THR A 23 -59.93 15.37 44.29
CA THR A 23 -60.86 15.85 45.31
C THR A 23 -60.29 16.93 46.25
N ALA A 24 -58.96 17.09 46.29
CA ALA A 24 -58.26 18.13 47.08
C ALA A 24 -58.05 19.44 46.31
N ALA A 25 -58.42 19.50 45.02
CA ALA A 25 -58.22 20.67 44.18
C ALA A 25 -59.45 21.59 44.13
N THR A 26 -59.25 22.90 44.28
CA THR A 26 -60.33 23.91 44.14
C THR A 26 -60.16 24.72 42.86
N SER A 27 -61.24 24.89 42.08
CA SER A 27 -61.22 25.60 40.79
C SER A 27 -61.85 27.00 40.88
N PHE A 28 -61.22 27.99 40.24
CA PHE A 28 -61.70 29.35 40.09
C PHE A 28 -61.68 29.80 38.61
N GLY A 29 -62.75 30.46 38.16
CA GLY A 29 -62.88 30.91 36.76
C GLY A 29 -62.09 32.18 36.42
N GLN A 30 -61.91 33.12 37.34
CA GLN A 30 -61.19 34.38 37.14
C GLN A 30 -60.45 34.82 38.42
N LEU A 31 -59.24 35.37 38.25
CA LEU A 31 -58.42 35.94 39.33
C LEU A 31 -57.93 37.32 38.91
N ASN A 32 -58.31 38.35 39.69
CA ASN A 32 -57.77 39.70 39.53
C ASN A 32 -57.14 40.17 40.85
N CYS A 33 -55.84 40.44 40.82
CA CYS A 33 -55.11 41.01 41.94
C CYS A 33 -55.03 42.53 41.80
N LEU A 34 -55.68 43.27 42.71
CA LEU A 34 -55.65 44.73 42.73
C LEU A 34 -54.78 45.24 43.88
N LEU A 35 -53.92 46.21 43.57
CA LEU A 35 -53.01 46.82 44.53
C LEU A 35 -53.71 48.02 45.20
N LYS A 36 -54.12 47.86 46.46
CA LYS A 36 -54.76 48.93 47.24
C LYS A 36 -53.69 49.78 47.91
N VAL A 37 -53.55 51.02 47.47
CA VAL A 37 -52.68 52.03 48.08
C VAL A 37 -53.50 52.85 49.07
N LYS A 38 -53.17 52.84 50.36
CA LYS A 38 -53.62 53.89 51.27
C LYS A 38 -52.73 55.12 51.08
N ASN A 39 -53.32 56.19 50.55
CA ASN A 39 -52.73 57.52 50.47
C ASN A 39 -53.49 58.42 51.44
N ASP A 40 -52.81 58.99 52.44
CA ASP A 40 -53.44 59.90 53.41
C ASP A 40 -53.65 61.32 52.85
N ASP A 41 -53.09 61.64 51.66
CA ASP A 41 -53.33 62.91 50.96
C ASP A 41 -53.78 62.70 49.50
N LYS A 42 -54.84 63.41 49.08
CA LYS A 42 -55.51 63.28 47.77
C LYS A 42 -54.63 63.69 46.57
N ALA A 43 -53.69 62.84 46.16
CA ALA A 43 -53.07 62.88 44.83
C ALA A 43 -53.28 61.53 44.11
N SER A 44 -53.69 61.58 42.84
CA SER A 44 -53.88 60.40 41.99
C SER A 44 -52.52 59.80 41.61
N VAL A 45 -52.13 58.72 42.27
CA VAL A 45 -50.91 57.96 41.92
C VAL A 45 -51.32 56.81 41.01
N THR A 46 -50.82 56.82 39.78
CA THR A 46 -50.92 55.66 38.87
C THR A 46 -49.85 54.64 39.27
N VAL A 47 -50.27 53.48 39.78
CA VAL A 47 -49.34 52.41 40.16
C VAL A 47 -49.17 51.46 38.99
N TYR A 48 -47.93 51.33 38.52
CA TYR A 48 -47.57 50.34 37.50
C TYR A 48 -47.03 49.08 38.19
N LEU A 49 -47.70 47.95 38.01
CA LEU A 49 -47.15 46.64 38.38
C LEU A 49 -46.15 46.22 37.30
N LYS A 50 -44.90 45.98 37.68
CA LYS A 50 -43.86 45.51 36.74
C LYS A 50 -44.20 44.06 36.32
N LYS A 51 -44.76 43.88 35.11
CA LYS A 51 -44.99 42.55 34.53
C LYS A 51 -43.66 41.81 34.33
N GLY A 52 -43.60 40.56 34.76
CA GLY A 52 -42.46 39.66 34.51
C GLY A 52 -41.24 39.85 35.43
N TYR A 53 -41.39 40.49 36.60
CA TYR A 53 -40.31 40.60 37.59
C TYR A 53 -40.72 39.92 38.90
N GLU A 54 -39.87 39.03 39.40
CA GLU A 54 -40.07 38.33 40.67
C GLU A 54 -39.84 39.30 41.83
N PHE A 55 -40.84 39.45 42.70
CA PHE A 55 -40.79 40.42 43.81
C PHE A 55 -40.00 39.85 44.99
N THR A 56 -38.74 40.25 45.16
CA THR A 56 -38.01 40.05 46.42
C THR A 56 -38.46 41.09 47.46
N THR A 57 -38.97 40.58 48.58
CA THR A 57 -39.15 41.25 49.90
C THR A 57 -40.30 42.27 50.09
N SER A 58 -41.33 41.86 50.84
CA SER A 58 -42.04 42.64 51.88
C SER A 58 -43.21 41.85 52.51
N GLY A 59 -42.97 40.60 52.92
CA GLY A 59 -43.87 39.77 53.74
C GLY A 59 -43.13 39.21 54.96
N GLN A 60 -43.83 38.56 55.90
CA GLN A 60 -43.18 37.91 57.06
C GLN A 60 -42.27 36.74 56.65
N LYS A 61 -42.54 36.13 55.48
CA LYS A 61 -41.77 35.04 54.88
C LYS A 61 -41.09 35.52 53.58
N THR A 62 -39.82 35.15 53.38
CA THR A 62 -39.07 35.41 52.13
C THR A 62 -38.98 34.14 51.31
N TYR A 63 -39.69 34.10 50.17
CA TYR A 63 -39.67 32.95 49.27
C TYR A 63 -38.56 33.11 48.22
N GLU A 64 -37.69 32.12 48.13
CA GLU A 64 -36.66 32.00 47.09
C GLU A 64 -37.18 31.12 45.97
N LYS A 65 -36.90 31.52 44.73
CA LYS A 65 -37.15 30.70 43.54
C LYS A 65 -36.09 29.61 43.47
N MET A 66 -36.53 28.38 43.33
CA MET A 66 -35.66 27.21 43.25
C MET A 66 -35.40 26.85 41.78
N ASP A 67 -34.26 26.22 41.51
CA ASP A 67 -33.95 25.68 40.18
C ASP A 67 -34.68 24.35 39.88
N PHE A 68 -35.57 23.91 40.78
CA PHE A 68 -36.34 22.68 40.70
C PHE A 68 -37.76 22.94 40.20
N GLN A 69 -38.33 21.95 39.52
CA GLN A 69 -39.67 22.03 38.96
C GLN A 69 -40.71 21.26 39.80
N ASP A 70 -40.31 20.28 40.60
CA ASP A 70 -41.27 19.50 41.40
C ASP A 70 -40.73 19.11 42.78
N ALA A 71 -41.63 18.61 43.62
CA ALA A 71 -41.32 17.98 44.90
C ALA A 71 -41.91 16.56 44.93
N LEU A 72 -41.24 15.63 45.61
CA LEU A 72 -41.72 14.25 45.75
C LEU A 72 -43.06 14.18 46.51
N SER A 73 -43.23 15.07 47.48
CA SER A 73 -44.35 15.13 48.43
C SER A 73 -44.45 16.55 49.01
N GLY A 74 -45.51 16.80 49.78
CA GLY A 74 -45.67 18.03 50.56
C GLY A 74 -46.77 18.98 50.06
N VAL A 75 -47.38 18.73 48.89
CA VAL A 75 -48.54 19.52 48.44
C VAL A 75 -49.79 19.11 49.21
N TYR A 76 -50.32 20.03 50.01
CA TYR A 76 -51.52 19.79 50.82
C TYR A 76 -52.77 20.47 50.24
N GLN A 77 -52.61 21.54 49.45
CA GLN A 77 -53.73 22.26 48.84
C GLN A 77 -53.38 22.72 47.43
N SER A 78 -54.29 22.46 46.50
CA SER A 78 -54.10 22.74 45.07
C SER A 78 -55.22 23.66 44.58
N ILE A 79 -54.85 24.79 43.99
CA ILE A 79 -55.80 25.82 43.55
C ILE A 79 -55.62 26.05 42.05
N MET A 80 -56.71 25.95 41.29
CA MET A 80 -56.69 25.95 39.83
C MET A 80 -57.38 27.19 39.27
N PHE A 81 -56.75 27.83 38.28
CA PHE A 81 -57.26 28.98 37.55
C PHE A 81 -57.28 28.71 36.05
N SER A 82 -58.34 29.15 35.35
CA SER A 82 -58.34 29.19 33.89
C SER A 82 -57.35 30.25 33.37
N ALA A 83 -56.52 29.92 32.38
CA ALA A 83 -55.57 30.85 31.77
C ALA A 83 -56.26 31.99 31.00
N ASP A 84 -57.52 31.82 30.59
CA ASP A 84 -58.33 32.90 30.01
C ASP A 84 -58.76 33.95 31.05
N GLY A 85 -58.75 33.57 32.34
CA GLY A 85 -59.26 34.38 33.44
C GLY A 85 -58.21 34.83 34.47
N ALA A 86 -56.96 34.39 34.34
CA ALA A 86 -55.86 34.69 35.26
C ALA A 86 -54.52 34.69 34.49
N ASN A 87 -53.59 35.57 34.88
CA ASN A 87 -52.22 35.54 34.36
C ASN A 87 -51.25 34.94 35.41
N LEU A 88 -50.08 34.48 34.94
CA LEU A 88 -49.03 33.89 35.79
C LEU A 88 -48.56 34.84 36.91
N THR A 89 -48.52 36.15 36.67
CA THR A 89 -48.06 37.15 37.65
C THR A 89 -49.05 37.30 38.81
N ASP A 90 -50.34 37.38 38.50
CA ASP A 90 -51.43 37.50 39.47
C ASP A 90 -51.60 36.20 40.25
N THR A 91 -51.42 35.05 39.58
CA THR A 91 -51.45 33.74 40.25
C THR A 91 -50.27 33.57 41.20
N HIS A 92 -49.05 33.97 40.80
CA HIS A 92 -47.88 33.97 41.68
C HIS A 92 -48.10 34.85 42.93
N LEU A 93 -48.64 36.05 42.75
CA LEU A 93 -48.99 36.96 43.85
C LEU A 93 -50.04 36.35 44.79
N TYR A 94 -51.05 35.69 44.23
CA TYR A 94 -52.07 34.99 45.01
C TYR A 94 -51.46 33.83 45.83
N CYS A 95 -50.66 32.95 45.23
CA CYS A 95 -50.01 31.84 45.93
C CYS A 95 -49.18 32.30 47.11
N ARG A 96 -48.38 33.36 46.89
CA ARG A 96 -47.56 33.94 47.95
C ARG A 96 -48.42 34.49 49.09
N LEU A 97 -49.47 35.26 48.78
CA LEU A 97 -50.36 35.82 49.81
C LEU A 97 -51.15 34.74 50.55
N ALA A 98 -51.53 33.65 49.87
CA ALA A 98 -52.17 32.50 50.49
C ALA A 98 -51.21 31.79 51.46
N CYS A 99 -49.97 31.56 51.03
CA CYS A 99 -48.93 30.93 51.85
C CYS A 99 -48.47 31.81 53.03
N ASP A 100 -48.44 33.14 52.87
CA ASP A 100 -48.12 34.10 53.94
C ASP A 100 -49.22 34.14 55.03
N ARG A 101 -50.48 33.83 54.69
CA ARG A 101 -51.59 33.78 55.66
C ARG A 101 -51.60 32.51 56.50
N GLU A 102 -51.01 31.44 55.99
CA GLU A 102 -51.00 30.14 56.66
C GLU A 102 -49.65 29.87 57.33
N PRO A 103 -49.63 29.61 58.65
CA PRO A 103 -48.37 29.38 59.37
C PRO A 103 -47.65 28.11 58.87
N CYS A 104 -48.39 27.08 58.48
CA CYS A 104 -47.88 25.78 58.03
C CYS A 104 -47.42 25.75 56.55
N CYS A 105 -47.58 26.83 55.80
CA CYS A 105 -47.18 26.87 54.40
C CYS A 105 -45.70 27.25 54.26
N ASP A 106 -44.91 26.32 53.73
CA ASP A 106 -43.45 26.42 53.59
C ASP A 106 -43.05 26.82 52.17
N GLY A 107 -43.96 26.73 51.21
CA GLY A 107 -43.72 27.13 49.84
C GLY A 107 -44.88 26.81 48.92
N PHE A 108 -44.67 26.94 47.62
CA PHE A 108 -45.66 26.58 46.62
C PHE A 108 -45.03 26.22 45.27
N ILE A 109 -45.73 25.39 44.49
CA ILE A 109 -45.38 25.04 43.09
C ILE A 109 -46.37 25.76 42.17
N LEU A 110 -45.84 26.57 41.26
CA LEU A 110 -46.61 27.28 40.24
C LEU A 110 -46.45 26.58 38.89
N THR A 111 -47.56 26.05 38.35
CA THR A 111 -47.54 25.28 37.09
C THR A 111 -48.55 25.85 36.10
N GLN A 112 -48.16 26.02 34.84
CA GLN A 112 -49.06 26.30 33.72
C GLN A 112 -49.08 25.10 32.77
N THR A 113 -50.27 24.57 32.54
CA THR A 113 -50.52 23.48 31.59
C THR A 113 -51.23 24.01 30.35
N LEU A 114 -51.04 23.36 29.21
CA LEU A 114 -51.65 23.75 27.92
C LEU A 114 -53.05 23.13 27.68
N LEU A 115 -53.65 22.52 28.71
CA LEU A 115 -54.94 21.84 28.66
C LEU A 115 -56.12 22.82 28.64
N ARG A 116 -57.14 22.56 27.81
CA ARG A 116 -58.42 23.31 27.73
C ARG A 116 -58.26 24.85 27.68
N GLY A 117 -57.41 25.36 26.80
CA GLY A 117 -57.16 26.82 26.68
C GLY A 117 -56.14 27.38 27.67
N GLY A 118 -55.51 26.51 28.46
CA GLY A 118 -54.47 26.84 29.43
C GLY A 118 -55.02 26.84 30.86
N THR A 119 -54.34 26.17 31.78
CA THR A 119 -54.73 26.14 33.21
C THR A 119 -53.51 26.44 34.07
N ILE A 120 -53.64 27.37 35.02
CA ILE A 120 -52.58 27.73 35.97
C ILE A 120 -52.92 27.15 37.35
N LEU A 121 -52.00 26.35 37.89
CA LEU A 121 -52.11 25.67 39.18
C LEU A 121 -51.20 26.36 40.20
N CYS A 122 -51.75 26.61 41.37
CA CYS A 122 -51.11 27.13 42.56
C CYS A 122 -51.16 26.05 43.65
N ASN A 123 -50.06 25.34 43.87
CA ASN A 123 -50.02 24.21 44.79
C ASN A 123 -49.24 24.62 46.04
N LEU A 124 -49.92 24.78 47.18
CA LEU A 124 -49.30 25.13 48.45
C LEU A 124 -48.64 23.89 49.07
N MET A 125 -47.44 24.09 49.61
CA MET A 125 -46.61 23.03 50.16
C MET A 125 -46.32 23.22 51.65
N SER A 126 -46.24 22.12 52.37
CA SER A 126 -45.77 22.04 53.75
C SER A 126 -44.78 20.88 53.85
N SER A 127 -43.59 21.15 54.38
CA SER A 127 -42.52 20.17 54.66
C SER A 127 -42.23 19.18 53.51
N PRO A 128 -41.82 19.65 52.33
CA PRO A 128 -41.53 18.77 51.19
C PRO A 128 -40.34 17.86 51.50
N ASP A 129 -40.41 16.58 51.10
CA ASP A 129 -39.36 15.63 51.44
C ASP A 129 -38.10 15.79 50.57
N VAL A 130 -38.30 15.87 49.26
CA VAL A 130 -37.23 15.98 48.25
C VAL A 130 -37.67 16.88 47.12
N LEU A 131 -36.79 17.79 46.68
CA LEU A 131 -36.97 18.53 45.43
C LEU A 131 -36.36 17.77 44.26
N LEU A 132 -37.11 17.70 43.16
CA LEU A 132 -36.79 16.91 41.98
C LEU A 132 -36.82 17.80 40.72
N CYS A 133 -36.14 17.35 39.66
CA CYS A 133 -36.23 17.91 38.32
C CYS A 133 -35.66 19.32 38.25
N ASN A 134 -34.34 19.41 38.46
CA ASN A 134 -33.60 20.64 38.24
C ASN A 134 -33.67 21.03 36.75
N LYS A 135 -33.75 22.34 36.46
CA LYS A 135 -33.73 22.87 35.09
C LYS A 135 -32.47 22.48 34.30
N ASN A 136 -31.37 22.23 35.01
CA ASN A 136 -30.09 21.82 34.42
C ASN A 136 -29.91 20.29 34.35
N ASP A 137 -30.92 19.50 34.75
CA ASP A 137 -30.83 18.04 34.71
C ASP A 137 -30.80 17.52 33.27
N TRP A 138 -30.00 16.47 33.06
CA TRP A 138 -30.03 15.74 31.79
C TRP A 138 -31.33 14.94 31.65
N ARG A 139 -31.99 15.08 30.49
CA ARG A 139 -33.20 14.34 30.11
C ARG A 139 -32.96 13.54 28.82
N PRO A 140 -33.42 12.28 28.76
CA PRO A 140 -33.32 11.49 27.53
C PRO A 140 -34.16 12.11 26.42
N SER A 141 -33.60 12.20 25.21
CA SER A 141 -34.34 12.60 24.01
C SER A 141 -35.31 11.49 23.61
N SER A 142 -36.60 11.79 23.72
CA SER A 142 -37.77 11.13 23.11
C SER A 142 -37.51 9.78 22.41
N GLU A 143 -37.73 8.65 23.11
CA GLU A 143 -38.26 7.40 22.50
C GLU A 143 -38.48 6.24 23.49
N VAL A 144 -38.00 6.34 24.73
CA VAL A 144 -38.29 5.31 25.75
C VAL A 144 -39.23 5.89 26.79
N GLN A 145 -40.47 5.39 26.81
CA GLN A 145 -41.45 5.57 27.88
C GLN A 145 -40.94 4.91 29.18
N SER A 146 -39.82 5.38 29.73
CA SER A 146 -39.29 4.92 31.01
C SER A 146 -39.77 5.85 32.11
N TYR A 147 -40.24 5.26 33.21
CA TYR A 147 -40.80 5.88 34.40
C TYR A 147 -39.81 6.78 35.16
N GLY A 148 -39.26 7.82 34.53
CA GLY A 148 -38.45 8.83 35.19
C GLY A 148 -39.32 9.72 36.08
N LEU A 149 -38.88 10.02 37.31
CA LEU A 149 -39.65 10.85 38.26
C LEU A 149 -39.89 12.30 37.77
N CYS A 150 -39.21 12.72 36.70
CA CYS A 150 -39.38 14.05 36.10
C CYS A 150 -40.28 14.08 34.87
N ASP A 151 -40.73 12.92 34.41
CA ASP A 151 -41.88 12.82 33.51
C ASP A 151 -43.14 12.80 34.37
N ASN A 152 -43.52 13.98 34.85
CA ASN A 152 -44.66 14.17 35.75
C ASN A 152 -46.00 13.78 35.11
N VAL A 153 -46.03 13.46 33.81
CA VAL A 153 -47.23 13.12 33.05
C VAL A 153 -47.14 11.68 32.54
N LYS A 154 -48.03 10.81 33.04
CA LYS A 154 -48.23 9.47 32.51
C LYS A 154 -49.45 9.45 31.61
N TYR A 155 -49.31 9.00 30.37
CA TYR A 155 -50.43 8.80 29.46
C TYR A 155 -50.80 7.31 29.40
N ASP A 156 -52.06 6.97 29.73
CA ASP A 156 -52.61 5.64 29.51
C ASP A 156 -53.32 5.59 28.14
N PRO A 157 -52.68 5.00 27.11
CA PRO A 157 -53.27 4.94 25.76
C PRO A 157 -54.55 4.09 25.69
N ARG A 158 -54.78 3.19 26.65
CA ARG A 158 -56.00 2.36 26.71
C ARG A 158 -57.19 3.15 27.24
N LYS A 159 -56.96 4.06 28.18
CA LYS A 159 -58.01 4.89 28.81
C LYS A 159 -58.14 6.29 28.20
N LYS A 160 -57.23 6.70 27.30
CA LYS A 160 -57.12 8.08 26.78
C LYS A 160 -57.12 9.12 27.89
N GLN A 161 -56.43 8.81 28.98
CA GLN A 161 -56.38 9.61 30.19
C GLN A 161 -54.92 9.84 30.54
N PHE A 162 -54.58 11.07 30.87
CA PHE A 162 -53.29 11.39 31.46
C PHE A 162 -53.42 11.49 32.98
N THR A 163 -52.34 11.18 33.67
CA THR A 163 -52.16 11.37 35.12
C THR A 163 -50.95 12.27 35.31
N LEU A 164 -51.17 13.49 35.79
CA LEU A 164 -50.13 14.45 36.18
C LEU A 164 -49.87 14.28 37.68
N SER A 165 -48.65 13.94 38.08
CA SER A 165 -48.22 13.89 39.48
C SER A 165 -47.47 15.18 39.83
N LEU A 166 -47.88 15.88 40.89
CA LEU A 166 -47.20 17.08 41.41
C LEU A 166 -47.20 17.04 42.94
N GLY A 167 -46.03 17.12 43.56
CA GLY A 167 -45.92 17.21 45.03
C GLY A 167 -46.60 16.08 45.82
N GLY A 168 -46.72 14.89 45.22
CA GLY A 168 -47.39 13.71 45.79
C GLY A 168 -48.91 13.62 45.53
N GLN A 169 -49.51 14.59 44.82
CA GLN A 169 -50.91 14.53 44.38
C GLN A 169 -51.01 14.12 42.91
N GLU A 170 -52.01 13.31 42.57
CA GLU A 170 -52.31 12.90 41.19
C GLU A 170 -53.52 13.66 40.64
N PHE A 171 -53.36 14.26 39.47
CA PHE A 171 -54.41 14.95 38.71
C PHE A 171 -54.67 14.16 37.43
N THR A 172 -55.93 13.83 37.15
CA THR A 172 -56.29 13.05 35.97
C THR A 172 -57.15 13.83 35.00
N GLY A 173 -56.87 13.71 33.70
CA GLY A 173 -57.63 14.43 32.69
C GLY A 173 -57.60 13.77 31.31
N LYS A 174 -58.39 14.30 30.39
CA LYS A 174 -58.43 13.86 28.98
C LYS A 174 -57.67 14.87 28.11
N PRO A 175 -56.69 14.45 27.29
CA PRO A 175 -55.94 15.37 26.44
C PRO A 175 -56.78 15.89 25.25
N LEU A 176 -56.36 17.02 24.67
CA LEU A 176 -56.92 17.62 23.44
C LEU A 176 -56.10 17.26 22.18
N GLU A 177 -54.82 16.93 22.30
CA GLU A 177 -53.92 16.51 21.20
C GLU A 177 -53.08 15.27 21.59
N GLU A 178 -52.57 14.56 20.58
CA GLU A 178 -51.95 13.23 20.70
C GLU A 178 -50.47 13.24 21.16
N ASP A 179 -49.84 14.41 21.36
CA ASP A 179 -48.43 14.51 21.73
C ASP A 179 -48.21 14.88 23.23
N PRO A 180 -47.75 13.95 24.08
CA PRO A 180 -47.51 14.19 25.50
C PRO A 180 -46.28 15.07 25.81
N SER A 181 -45.41 15.36 24.83
CA SER A 181 -44.14 16.08 25.03
C SER A 181 -44.28 17.60 25.29
N LEU A 182 -45.48 18.17 25.11
CA LEU A 182 -45.79 19.60 25.21
C LEU A 182 -46.86 19.91 26.26
N PHE A 183 -46.87 19.19 27.39
CA PHE A 183 -47.97 19.28 28.37
C PHE A 183 -47.90 20.49 29.34
N THR A 184 -46.69 20.87 29.77
CA THR A 184 -46.44 21.96 30.74
C THR A 184 -45.63 23.07 30.09
N SER A 185 -46.17 24.30 30.05
CA SER A 185 -45.47 25.46 29.47
C SER A 185 -44.61 26.22 30.49
N PHE A 186 -44.93 26.11 31.77
CA PHE A 186 -44.20 26.75 32.87
C PHE A 186 -44.37 25.93 34.15
N GLN A 187 -43.31 25.68 34.89
CA GLN A 187 -43.37 24.99 36.19
C GLN A 187 -42.17 25.40 37.05
N GLU A 188 -42.44 25.97 38.24
CA GLU A 188 -41.40 26.46 39.15
C GLU A 188 -41.79 26.30 40.63
N VAL A 189 -40.79 25.98 41.46
CA VAL A 189 -40.94 25.81 42.92
C VAL A 189 -40.43 27.05 43.66
N TYR A 190 -41.20 27.52 44.65
CA TYR A 190 -40.85 28.64 45.53
C TYR A 190 -40.90 28.18 46.99
N LEU A 191 -39.83 28.40 47.77
CA LEU A 191 -39.73 27.93 49.15
C LEU A 191 -39.29 29.03 50.13
N TRP A 192 -39.81 28.95 51.35
CA TRP A 192 -39.42 29.74 52.51
C TRP A 192 -38.61 28.87 53.48
N LYS A 193 -37.39 29.30 53.80
CA LYS A 193 -36.48 28.55 54.68
C LYS A 193 -36.95 28.57 56.14
N VAL A 194 -37.63 27.52 56.61
CA VAL A 194 -37.66 27.12 58.04
C VAL A 194 -37.70 25.59 58.18
N SER A 195 -37.18 25.12 59.30
CA SER A 195 -36.85 23.75 59.63
C SER A 195 -38.00 22.91 60.20
N PHE A 196 -38.26 21.69 59.69
CA PHE A 196 -39.34 20.79 60.16
C PHE A 196 -38.93 19.33 60.33
N GLN A 197 -39.09 18.77 61.54
CA GLN A 197 -38.83 17.36 61.86
C GLN A 197 -39.97 16.46 61.39
N HIS A 198 -39.68 15.29 60.79
CA HIS A 198 -40.44 14.02 60.86
C HIS A 198 -39.55 12.86 60.34
N SER A 199 -39.80 11.62 60.78
CA SER A 199 -38.91 10.46 60.57
C SER A 199 -39.52 9.37 59.67
N PHE A 200 -38.74 8.85 58.72
CA PHE A 200 -39.05 7.65 57.92
C PHE A 200 -37.98 6.56 58.06
N SER A 201 -38.39 5.30 57.88
CA SER A 201 -37.51 4.12 57.91
C SER A 201 -37.29 3.57 56.50
N PHE A 202 -36.03 3.31 56.13
CA PHE A 202 -35.62 2.67 54.87
C PHE A 202 -34.74 1.44 55.16
N SER A 203 -34.69 0.48 54.24
CA SER A 203 -34.01 -0.82 54.40
C SER A 203 -32.56 -0.84 53.88
N ASP A 204 -31.68 -1.53 54.61
CA ASP A 204 -30.20 -1.48 54.54
C ASP A 204 -29.53 -2.22 53.36
N SER A 205 -30.26 -2.99 52.55
CA SER A 205 -29.67 -3.91 51.55
C SER A 205 -29.09 -3.25 50.28
N THR A 206 -29.38 -1.98 50.02
CA THR A 206 -28.96 -1.30 48.77
C THR A 206 -27.50 -0.82 48.80
N MET A 207 -26.89 -0.67 49.98
CA MET A 207 -25.50 -0.22 50.09
C MET A 207 -24.48 -1.23 49.55
N GLU A 208 -24.81 -2.53 49.53
CA GLU A 208 -23.89 -3.57 49.04
C GLU A 208 -23.58 -3.46 47.53
N LEU A 209 -24.47 -2.82 46.76
CA LEU A 209 -24.36 -2.61 45.32
C LEU A 209 -23.35 -1.51 44.94
N PHE A 210 -22.86 -0.75 45.92
CA PHE A 210 -21.98 0.40 45.68
C PHE A 210 -20.63 0.23 46.37
N SER A 211 -19.65 0.98 45.89
CA SER A 211 -18.32 1.10 46.49
C SER A 211 -17.99 2.57 46.71
N GLN A 212 -17.43 2.91 47.86
CA GLN A 212 -17.02 4.28 48.14
C GLN A 212 -15.71 4.58 47.40
N VAL A 213 -15.67 5.70 46.68
CA VAL A 213 -14.50 6.15 45.94
C VAL A 213 -13.68 7.12 46.80
N ASP A 214 -12.37 6.98 46.77
CA ASP A 214 -11.46 7.95 47.40
C ASP A 214 -11.44 9.25 46.58
N THR A 215 -11.87 10.35 47.21
CA THR A 215 -12.04 11.65 46.55
C THR A 215 -10.71 12.35 46.25
N GLU A 216 -9.59 11.89 46.83
CA GLU A 216 -8.25 12.41 46.51
C GLU A 216 -7.75 11.95 45.14
N LEU A 217 -8.23 10.78 44.66
CA LEU A 217 -7.86 10.19 43.37
C LEU A 217 -8.70 10.72 42.19
N VAL A 218 -9.65 11.62 42.45
CA VAL A 218 -10.51 12.23 41.43
C VAL A 218 -9.82 13.47 40.84
N LEU A 219 -9.65 13.48 39.53
CA LEU A 219 -9.13 14.63 38.78
C LEU A 219 -10.24 15.65 38.53
N ILE A 220 -9.89 16.94 38.61
CA ILE A 220 -10.84 18.04 38.46
C ILE A 220 -10.62 18.73 37.12
N ASP A 221 -11.65 18.81 36.29
CA ASP A 221 -11.66 19.59 35.04
C ASP A 221 -12.85 20.55 35.00
N GLY A 222 -12.59 21.79 35.42
CA GLY A 222 -13.63 22.84 35.53
C GLY A 222 -14.20 23.32 34.20
N ASN A 223 -13.59 22.99 33.06
CA ASN A 223 -14.11 23.34 31.73
C ASN A 223 -15.05 22.27 31.15
N ARG A 224 -15.16 21.10 31.80
CA ARG A 224 -15.96 19.98 31.31
C ARG A 224 -17.40 20.10 31.76
N THR A 225 -18.32 20.24 30.82
CA THR A 225 -19.77 20.12 31.08
C THR A 225 -20.15 18.63 31.11
N MET A 226 -20.69 18.16 32.22
CA MET A 226 -21.10 16.76 32.39
C MET A 226 -22.60 16.68 32.66
N PRO A 227 -23.35 15.77 32.00
CA PRO A 227 -24.75 15.58 32.31
C PRO A 227 -24.90 15.00 33.73
N SER A 228 -25.78 15.60 34.52
CA SER A 228 -26.06 15.19 35.90
C SER A 228 -27.55 15.29 36.20
N GLN A 229 -28.01 14.57 37.22
CA GLN A 229 -29.34 14.76 37.81
C GLN A 229 -29.18 15.14 39.28
N GLN A 230 -29.78 16.26 39.69
CA GLN A 230 -29.66 16.78 41.05
C GLN A 230 -30.98 16.61 41.82
N TYR A 231 -30.84 16.32 43.12
CA TYR A 231 -31.94 16.19 44.06
C TYR A 231 -31.57 16.86 45.38
N TRP A 232 -32.49 17.64 45.96
CA TRP A 232 -32.28 18.26 47.27
C TRP A 232 -33.08 17.53 48.33
N LEU A 233 -32.39 17.01 49.35
CA LEU A 233 -32.97 16.34 50.50
C LEU A 233 -32.79 17.22 51.74
N PHE A 234 -33.85 17.48 52.49
CA PHE A 234 -33.75 18.34 53.66
C PHE A 234 -33.16 17.57 54.87
N LYS A 235 -32.12 18.12 55.54
CA LYS A 235 -31.45 17.47 56.70
C LYS A 235 -32.36 17.14 57.87
N LEU A 236 -33.55 17.73 57.85
CA LEU A 236 -34.53 17.62 58.90
C LEU A 236 -35.33 16.32 58.85
N GLN A 237 -35.40 15.71 57.67
CA GLN A 237 -36.04 14.41 57.47
C GLN A 237 -35.03 13.28 57.23
N PHE A 238 -33.86 13.62 56.69
CA PHE A 238 -32.81 12.67 56.38
C PHE A 238 -31.64 12.87 57.34
N SER A 239 -31.25 11.82 58.05
CA SER A 239 -29.89 11.70 58.60
C SER A 239 -28.88 11.52 57.46
N VAL A 240 -27.59 11.72 57.74
CA VAL A 240 -26.51 11.48 56.77
C VAL A 240 -26.60 10.08 56.15
N GLN A 241 -26.93 9.07 56.95
CA GLN A 241 -27.08 7.68 56.49
C GLN A 241 -28.32 7.49 55.61
N GLN A 242 -29.45 8.11 55.97
CA GLN A 242 -30.68 8.05 55.17
C GLN A 242 -30.54 8.82 53.85
N ALA A 243 -29.80 9.93 53.83
CA ALA A 243 -29.52 10.69 52.62
C ALA A 243 -28.67 9.87 51.63
N ASN A 244 -27.64 9.19 52.15
CA ASN A 244 -26.85 8.24 51.34
C ASN A 244 -27.74 7.10 50.81
N LEU A 245 -28.50 6.44 51.68
CA LEU A 245 -29.33 5.31 51.27
C LEU A 245 -30.38 5.71 50.22
N TRP A 246 -31.02 6.88 50.37
CA TRP A 246 -31.96 7.40 49.39
C TRP A 246 -31.28 7.65 48.03
N CYS A 247 -30.14 8.35 48.03
CA CYS A 247 -29.39 8.66 46.81
C CYS A 247 -28.92 7.39 46.09
N LEU A 248 -28.42 6.40 46.83
CA LEU A 248 -27.99 5.11 46.29
C LEU A 248 -29.16 4.29 45.74
N SER A 249 -30.29 4.27 46.44
CA SER A 249 -31.51 3.62 45.96
C SER A 249 -32.03 4.24 44.68
N ARG A 250 -31.90 5.56 44.53
CA ARG A 250 -32.26 6.26 43.30
C ARG A 250 -31.33 5.91 42.14
N CYS A 251 -30.03 5.85 42.40
CA CYS A 251 -29.05 5.39 41.41
C CYS A 251 -29.26 3.91 40.99
N ALA A 252 -29.77 3.07 41.90
CA ALA A 252 -30.13 1.69 41.58
C ALA A 252 -31.38 1.60 40.69
N GLN A 253 -32.33 2.53 40.79
CA GLN A 253 -33.52 2.59 39.93
C GLN A 253 -33.16 3.09 38.51
N GLU A 254 -32.24 4.04 38.39
CA GLU A 254 -31.79 4.63 37.12
C GLU A 254 -30.66 3.80 36.47
N ASN A 255 -31.00 2.60 35.98
CA ASN A 255 -30.01 1.61 35.51
C ASN A 255 -29.19 2.03 34.27
N THR A 256 -29.73 2.89 33.41
CA THR A 256 -29.08 3.29 32.15
C THR A 256 -28.21 4.53 32.30
N PHE A 257 -28.53 5.42 33.24
CA PHE A 257 -27.84 6.69 33.43
C PHE A 257 -26.87 6.67 34.61
N CYS A 258 -27.29 6.19 35.79
CA CYS A 258 -26.51 6.39 37.01
C CYS A 258 -25.42 5.33 37.21
N GLN A 259 -24.16 5.78 37.28
CA GLN A 259 -23.00 4.97 37.67
C GLN A 259 -22.28 5.55 38.89
N LEU A 260 -22.40 6.87 39.10
CA LEU A 260 -21.80 7.59 40.20
C LEU A 260 -22.88 8.37 40.95
N ALA A 261 -22.86 8.29 42.28
CA ALA A 261 -23.76 9.02 43.16
C ALA A 261 -22.94 9.82 44.17
N GLU A 262 -23.12 11.14 44.16
CA GLU A 262 -22.53 12.06 45.13
C GLU A 262 -23.57 12.51 46.15
N VAL A 263 -23.17 12.58 47.42
CA VAL A 263 -23.95 13.26 48.46
C VAL A 263 -23.12 14.38 49.06
N GLN A 264 -23.59 15.61 48.89
CA GLN A 264 -22.97 16.82 49.41
C GLN A 264 -23.74 17.34 50.63
N ASN A 265 -23.02 17.62 51.71
CA ASN A 265 -23.56 18.20 52.93
C ASN A 265 -23.33 19.73 52.91
N THR A 266 -24.39 20.52 52.69
CA THR A 266 -24.29 21.98 52.59
C THR A 266 -24.51 22.66 53.92
N SER A 267 -23.92 23.84 54.14
CA SER A 267 -24.12 24.63 55.37
C SER A 267 -25.53 25.22 55.50
N SER A 268 -26.37 25.15 54.45
CA SER A 268 -27.69 25.80 54.36
C SER A 268 -28.85 25.01 54.98
N GLY A 269 -28.63 23.76 55.41
CA GLY A 269 -29.69 22.92 55.99
C GLY A 269 -30.08 21.70 55.15
N ASP A 270 -29.39 21.44 54.03
CA ASP A 270 -29.80 20.46 53.02
C ASP A 270 -28.67 19.46 52.68
N PHE A 271 -29.02 18.31 52.12
CA PHE A 271 -28.15 17.39 51.42
C PHE A 271 -28.45 17.47 49.92
N ILE A 272 -27.43 17.55 49.08
CA ILE A 272 -27.59 17.52 47.63
C ILE A 272 -27.12 16.14 47.15
N CYS A 273 -28.04 15.37 46.57
CA CYS A 273 -27.72 14.13 45.87
C CYS A 273 -27.56 14.43 44.38
N THR A 274 -26.38 14.16 43.84
CA THR A 274 -26.11 14.33 42.41
C THR A 274 -25.76 12.99 41.78
N LEU A 275 -26.49 12.60 40.75
CA LEU A 275 -26.24 11.39 39.97
C LEU A 275 -25.47 11.76 38.71
N PHE A 276 -24.40 11.02 38.43
CA PHE A 276 -23.58 11.16 37.23
C PHE A 276 -23.51 9.83 36.47
N PRO A 277 -23.35 9.88 35.14
CA PRO A 277 -22.96 8.71 34.36
C PRO A 277 -21.49 8.37 34.59
N GLU A 278 -21.02 7.30 33.94
CA GLU A 278 -19.64 6.86 34.08
C GLU A 278 -18.65 7.98 33.70
N ALA A 279 -17.86 8.41 34.68
CA ALA A 279 -16.92 9.53 34.56
C ALA A 279 -15.46 9.08 34.50
N GLN A 280 -15.23 7.77 34.53
CA GLN A 280 -13.89 7.20 34.45
C GLN A 280 -13.27 7.46 33.07
N ARG A 281 -12.05 7.99 33.07
CA ARG A 281 -11.22 8.14 31.87
C ARG A 281 -9.98 7.29 32.05
N CYS A 282 -9.76 6.38 31.10
CA CYS A 282 -8.53 5.61 31.03
C CYS A 282 -7.55 6.22 30.04
N ASP A 283 -6.27 6.00 30.28
CA ASP A 283 -5.24 6.28 29.29
C ASP A 283 -5.26 5.24 28.15
N ASN A 284 -4.64 5.60 27.03
CA ASN A 284 -4.59 4.76 25.83
C ASN A 284 -3.44 3.73 25.87
N SER A 285 -2.70 3.62 26.98
CA SER A 285 -1.66 2.60 27.12
C SER A 285 -2.28 1.20 27.14
N LEU A 286 -1.53 0.20 26.67
CA LEU A 286 -1.97 -1.20 26.71
C LEU A 286 -1.55 -1.92 27.99
N THR A 287 -0.95 -1.20 28.95
CA THR A 287 -0.54 -1.73 30.26
C THR A 287 -1.60 -1.46 31.31
N PHE A 288 -1.63 -2.32 32.34
CA PHE A 288 -2.46 -2.13 33.51
C PHE A 288 -1.60 -1.60 34.67
N THR A 289 -1.94 -0.41 35.16
CA THR A 289 -1.49 0.12 36.45
C THR A 289 -2.72 0.57 37.25
N PRO A 290 -2.70 0.55 38.59
CA PRO A 290 -3.81 1.03 39.41
C PRO A 290 -4.24 2.47 39.11
N GLU A 291 -3.33 3.29 38.57
CA GLU A 291 -3.54 4.69 38.18
C GLU A 291 -4.00 4.86 36.72
N SER A 292 -4.12 3.78 35.94
CA SER A 292 -4.43 3.83 34.49
C SER A 292 -5.82 4.40 34.18
N CYS A 293 -6.75 4.37 35.13
CA CYS A 293 -8.12 4.85 34.95
C CYS A 293 -8.54 5.71 36.15
N THR A 294 -8.77 7.00 35.91
CA THR A 294 -9.12 7.98 36.95
C THR A 294 -10.50 8.57 36.69
N PHE A 295 -11.25 8.84 37.76
CA PHE A 295 -12.50 9.60 37.65
C PHE A 295 -12.19 11.08 37.41
N VAL A 296 -12.88 11.68 36.43
CA VAL A 296 -12.72 13.10 36.11
C VAL A 296 -14.06 13.81 36.30
N LEU A 297 -14.16 14.67 37.31
CA LEU A 297 -15.37 15.42 37.64
C LEU A 297 -15.14 16.94 37.50
N PRO A 298 -16.20 17.76 37.36
CA PRO A 298 -16.06 19.22 37.24
C PRO A 298 -15.54 19.90 38.51
N TYR A 299 -15.75 19.25 39.67
CA TYR A 299 -15.31 19.71 40.98
C TYR A 299 -14.99 18.50 41.87
N ARG A 300 -14.34 18.74 43.02
CA ARG A 300 -14.02 17.68 43.99
C ARG A 300 -15.26 17.34 44.82
N PRO A 301 -15.74 16.08 44.79
CA PRO A 301 -16.91 15.68 45.57
C PRO A 301 -16.58 15.50 47.04
N GLN A 302 -17.58 15.67 47.93
CA GLN A 302 -17.43 15.40 49.36
C GLN A 302 -17.47 13.90 49.68
N THR A 303 -18.49 13.22 49.17
CA THR A 303 -18.62 11.76 49.24
C THR A 303 -19.09 11.24 47.90
N LEU A 304 -18.41 10.22 47.36
CA LEU A 304 -18.69 9.67 46.04
C LEU A 304 -18.83 8.15 46.14
N PHE A 305 -19.90 7.62 45.56
CA PHE A 305 -20.17 6.20 45.47
C PHE A 305 -20.22 5.76 44.01
N HIS A 306 -19.53 4.68 43.68
CA HIS A 306 -19.54 4.04 42.37
C HIS A 306 -20.36 2.76 42.40
N LYS A 307 -21.30 2.64 41.47
CA LYS A 307 -22.15 1.47 41.29
C LYS A 307 -21.31 0.29 40.80
N LYS A 308 -21.36 -0.84 41.51
CA LYS A 308 -20.65 -2.05 41.06
C LYS A 308 -21.35 -2.58 39.81
N ALA A 309 -20.57 -2.96 38.80
CA ALA A 309 -21.10 -3.57 37.59
C ALA A 309 -21.70 -4.95 37.89
N GLU A 310 -23.02 -5.09 37.79
CA GLU A 310 -23.70 -6.38 37.80
C GLU A 310 -23.62 -7.02 36.42
N LEU A 311 -22.81 -8.05 36.29
CA LEU A 311 -22.67 -8.81 35.05
C LEU A 311 -23.77 -9.87 34.98
N GLY A 312 -24.61 -9.81 33.95
CA GLY A 312 -25.63 -10.84 33.71
C GLY A 312 -25.04 -12.23 33.45
N ASP A 313 -25.85 -13.27 33.58
CA ASP A 313 -25.41 -14.66 33.35
C ASP A 313 -25.18 -14.99 31.86
N ARG A 314 -25.75 -14.19 30.94
CA ARG A 314 -25.70 -14.41 29.49
C ARG A 314 -25.22 -13.15 28.76
N VAL A 315 -24.47 -13.38 27.69
CA VAL A 315 -24.07 -12.35 26.72
C VAL A 315 -25.29 -11.95 25.88
N LYS A 316 -25.46 -10.65 25.64
CA LYS A 316 -26.58 -10.07 24.89
C LYS A 316 -26.23 -9.83 23.42
N ALA A 317 -24.97 -9.53 23.10
CA ALA A 317 -24.50 -9.25 21.75
C ALA A 317 -23.58 -10.34 21.18
N PHE A 318 -23.55 -10.48 19.84
CA PHE A 318 -22.60 -11.35 19.15
C PHE A 318 -21.41 -10.54 18.65
N TYR A 319 -20.32 -10.53 19.39
CA TYR A 319 -19.15 -9.72 19.07
C TYR A 319 -18.35 -10.31 17.89
N THR A 320 -18.01 -9.46 16.93
CA THR A 320 -17.24 -9.88 15.74
C THR A 320 -15.78 -9.46 15.90
N ARG A 321 -14.84 -10.40 15.68
CA ARG A 321 -13.40 -10.11 15.71
C ARG A 321 -13.03 -9.26 14.49
N LEU A 322 -12.40 -8.12 14.74
CA LEU A 322 -11.84 -7.25 13.71
C LEU A 322 -10.62 -7.91 13.07
N PRO A 323 -10.49 -7.88 11.73
CA PRO A 323 -9.33 -8.44 11.02
C PRO A 323 -8.13 -7.48 11.06
N PHE A 324 -7.89 -6.80 12.18
CA PHE A 324 -6.84 -5.79 12.34
C PHE A 324 -6.02 -6.04 13.61
N GLN A 325 -4.73 -5.75 13.53
CA GLN A 325 -3.81 -5.97 14.65
C GLN A 325 -3.62 -4.70 15.49
N VAL A 326 -3.63 -3.52 14.87
CA VAL A 326 -3.25 -2.27 15.53
C VAL A 326 -4.38 -1.24 15.41
N LEU A 327 -4.81 -0.70 16.55
CA LEU A 327 -5.76 0.41 16.62
C LEU A 327 -5.07 1.67 17.19
N ARG A 328 -5.25 2.81 16.53
CA ARG A 328 -4.76 4.14 16.95
C ARG A 328 -5.93 5.09 17.21
N GLY A 329 -5.76 6.02 18.14
CA GLY A 329 -6.83 6.96 18.50
C GLY A 329 -8.05 6.29 19.15
N ILE A 330 -7.84 5.16 19.83
CA ILE A 330 -8.87 4.48 20.61
C ILE A 330 -9.28 5.33 21.82
N SER A 331 -10.50 5.10 22.32
CA SER A 331 -10.99 5.62 23.59
C SER A 331 -11.27 4.45 24.53
N VAL A 332 -10.39 4.25 25.51
CA VAL A 332 -10.53 3.18 26.51
C VAL A 332 -11.47 3.63 27.63
N ARG A 333 -12.51 2.84 27.90
CA ARG A 333 -13.50 3.10 28.95
C ARG A 333 -13.17 2.39 30.25
N SER A 334 -12.72 1.14 30.19
CA SER A 334 -12.26 0.39 31.37
C SER A 334 -11.14 -0.58 31.03
N LYS A 335 -10.29 -0.88 32.01
CA LYS A 335 -9.22 -1.87 31.92
C LYS A 335 -9.32 -2.86 33.07
N MET A 336 -9.32 -4.16 32.77
CA MET A 336 -9.46 -5.21 33.78
C MET A 336 -8.51 -6.38 33.53
N PRO A 337 -7.61 -6.71 34.47
CA PRO A 337 -6.76 -7.88 34.36
C PRO A 337 -7.58 -9.16 34.59
N MET A 338 -7.39 -10.15 33.72
CA MET A 338 -8.10 -11.44 33.71
C MET A 338 -7.20 -12.61 34.13
N THR A 339 -6.01 -12.33 34.65
CA THR A 339 -4.95 -13.30 34.99
C THR A 339 -5.38 -14.41 35.95
N ARG A 340 -6.39 -14.17 36.80
CA ARG A 340 -6.89 -15.16 37.77
C ARG A 340 -7.93 -16.14 37.18
N LYS A 341 -8.25 -16.03 35.89
CA LYS A 341 -9.30 -16.81 35.22
C LYS A 341 -8.72 -17.60 34.05
N SER A 342 -9.40 -18.68 33.65
CA SER A 342 -9.11 -19.34 32.38
C SER A 342 -9.41 -18.38 31.23
N VAL A 343 -8.68 -18.52 30.11
CA VAL A 343 -8.85 -17.64 28.94
C VAL A 343 -10.31 -17.59 28.47
N SER A 344 -11.00 -18.74 28.45
CA SER A 344 -12.43 -18.83 28.08
C SER A 344 -13.33 -18.05 29.05
N ASN A 345 -13.16 -18.26 30.36
CA ASN A 345 -13.99 -17.56 31.35
C ASN A 345 -13.70 -16.06 31.39
N GLY A 346 -12.43 -15.67 31.19
CA GLY A 346 -12.02 -14.27 31.07
C GLY A 346 -12.60 -13.60 29.82
N PHE A 347 -12.65 -14.31 28.71
CA PHE A 347 -13.26 -13.84 27.46
C PHE A 347 -14.77 -13.59 27.63
N PHE A 348 -15.53 -14.57 28.15
CA PHE A 348 -16.96 -14.41 28.42
C PHE A 348 -17.28 -13.31 29.45
N GLU A 349 -16.39 -13.05 30.40
CA GLU A 349 -16.53 -11.90 31.28
C GLU A 349 -16.28 -10.58 30.55
N CYS A 350 -15.31 -10.54 29.63
CA CYS A 350 -15.03 -9.35 28.83
C CYS A 350 -16.23 -8.97 27.94
N GLU A 351 -16.87 -9.96 27.31
CA GLU A 351 -18.12 -9.76 26.56
C GLU A 351 -19.22 -9.15 27.44
N ARG A 352 -19.47 -9.75 28.60
CA ARG A 352 -20.50 -9.28 29.54
C ARG A 352 -20.21 -7.89 30.10
N ARG A 353 -18.94 -7.52 30.26
CA ARG A 353 -18.54 -6.18 30.69
C ARG A 353 -18.89 -5.13 29.64
N CYS A 354 -18.71 -5.45 28.35
CA CYS A 354 -19.12 -4.56 27.28
C CYS A 354 -20.66 -4.49 27.17
N ASP A 355 -21.38 -5.60 27.35
CA ASP A 355 -22.86 -5.61 27.39
C ASP A 355 -23.46 -4.79 28.56
N ALA A 356 -22.71 -4.66 29.65
CA ALA A 356 -23.12 -3.89 30.82
C ALA A 356 -22.89 -2.38 30.65
N ASP A 357 -22.04 -1.96 29.71
CA ASP A 357 -21.69 -0.56 29.46
C ASP A 357 -22.45 -0.03 28.23
N PRO A 358 -23.45 0.87 28.41
CA PRO A 358 -24.28 1.38 27.31
C PRO A 358 -23.52 2.12 26.21
N CYS A 359 -22.30 2.60 26.51
CA CYS A 359 -21.46 3.31 25.55
C CYS A 359 -20.34 2.42 24.97
N CYS A 360 -20.33 1.11 25.26
CA CYS A 360 -19.33 0.21 24.74
C CYS A 360 -19.58 -0.13 23.27
N LYS A 361 -18.64 0.27 22.41
CA LYS A 361 -18.65 -0.02 20.97
C LYS A 361 -17.89 -1.30 20.62
N GLY A 362 -17.02 -1.76 21.52
CA GLY A 362 -16.25 -2.98 21.36
C GLY A 362 -15.31 -3.21 22.53
N PHE A 363 -14.52 -4.28 22.46
CA PHE A 363 -13.50 -4.57 23.47
C PHE A 363 -12.23 -5.16 22.85
N GLY A 364 -11.10 -4.93 23.51
CA GLY A 364 -9.84 -5.63 23.25
C GLY A 364 -9.62 -6.71 24.29
N PHE A 365 -9.37 -7.94 23.85
CA PHE A 365 -8.95 -9.03 24.71
C PHE A 365 -7.53 -9.44 24.30
N LEU A 366 -6.53 -9.04 25.08
CA LEU A 366 -5.13 -9.06 24.67
C LEU A 366 -4.26 -9.75 25.72
N ASN A 367 -3.17 -10.38 25.30
CA ASN A 367 -2.14 -10.89 26.20
C ASN A 367 -0.93 -9.94 26.15
N VAL A 368 -0.66 -9.21 27.23
CA VAL A 368 0.40 -8.19 27.29
C VAL A 368 1.64 -8.82 27.91
N SER A 369 2.69 -9.05 27.11
CA SER A 369 3.93 -9.70 27.52
C SER A 369 5.03 -8.66 27.81
N GLN A 370 5.27 -8.34 29.08
CA GLN A 370 6.55 -7.81 29.52
C GLN A 370 7.38 -8.96 30.09
N THR A 371 8.23 -9.61 29.29
CA THR A 371 9.43 -10.42 29.67
C THR A 371 9.40 -11.42 30.87
N GLU A 372 8.32 -11.56 31.63
CA GLU A 372 8.19 -12.23 32.94
C GLU A 372 6.76 -12.79 33.17
N GLY A 373 6.11 -13.30 32.12
CA GLY A 373 4.79 -13.96 32.20
C GLY A 373 3.63 -13.01 31.86
N GLY A 374 3.09 -13.16 30.65
CA GLY A 374 2.08 -12.25 30.11
C GLY A 374 0.78 -12.19 30.92
N GLU A 375 0.26 -10.98 31.10
CA GLU A 375 -1.03 -10.74 31.75
C GLU A 375 -2.13 -10.59 30.69
N VAL A 376 -3.24 -11.33 30.85
CA VAL A 376 -4.43 -11.18 29.99
C VAL A 376 -5.22 -9.96 30.44
N LEU A 377 -5.49 -9.05 29.50
CA LEU A 377 -6.18 -7.79 29.75
C LEU A 377 -7.46 -7.69 28.92
N CYS A 378 -8.56 -7.31 29.57
CA CYS A 378 -9.80 -6.91 28.93
C CYS A 378 -9.91 -5.37 28.93
N LEU A 379 -10.10 -4.79 27.76
CA LEU A 379 -10.20 -3.36 27.51
C LEU A 379 -11.59 -3.06 26.91
N THR A 380 -12.49 -2.39 27.62
CA THR A 380 -13.73 -1.92 26.98
C THR A 380 -13.48 -0.60 26.25
N LEU A 381 -14.04 -0.45 25.05
CA LEU A 381 -13.74 0.65 24.14
C LEU A 381 -15.00 1.47 23.84
N GLY A 382 -14.87 2.79 23.95
CA GLY A 382 -15.90 3.76 23.55
C GLY A 382 -15.85 4.11 22.06
N ASN A 383 -14.70 3.91 21.41
CA ASN A 383 -14.55 3.96 19.96
C ASN A 383 -13.45 2.97 19.52
N LEU A 384 -13.48 2.60 18.25
CA LEU A 384 -12.47 1.70 17.65
C LEU A 384 -11.39 2.45 16.86
N GLY A 385 -11.46 3.78 16.79
CA GLY A 385 -10.45 4.65 16.19
C GLY A 385 -10.05 4.29 14.76
N PHE A 386 -8.75 4.39 14.48
CA PHE A 386 -8.11 4.05 13.20
C PHE A 386 -7.48 2.65 13.28
N GLN A 387 -8.03 1.72 12.51
CA GLN A 387 -7.70 0.29 12.50
C GLN A 387 -6.76 0.02 11.33
N THR A 388 -5.58 -0.55 11.60
CA THR A 388 -4.51 -0.78 10.61
C THR A 388 -3.92 -2.18 10.76
N CYS A 389 -3.01 -2.56 9.86
CA CYS A 389 -2.36 -3.87 9.87
C CYS A 389 -3.37 -5.01 9.70
N SER A 390 -4.11 -4.96 8.60
CA SER A 390 -5.11 -5.97 8.28
C SER A 390 -4.49 -7.37 8.16
N GLU A 391 -5.24 -8.39 8.59
CA GLU A 391 -4.95 -9.81 8.36
C GLU A 391 -5.38 -10.26 6.95
N GLU A 392 -6.15 -9.45 6.22
CA GLU A 392 -6.57 -9.71 4.83
C GLU A 392 -5.43 -9.56 3.82
N THR A 393 -4.41 -8.74 4.15
CA THR A 393 -3.28 -8.47 3.27
C THR A 393 -2.26 -9.62 3.35
N LYS A 394 -2.30 -10.48 2.33
CA LYS A 394 -1.35 -11.62 2.17
C LYS A 394 0.01 -11.21 1.57
N GLY A 395 0.12 -9.98 1.05
CA GLY A 395 1.33 -9.46 0.41
C GLY A 395 2.35 -8.87 1.41
N PRO A 396 3.63 -8.78 1.03
CA PRO A 396 4.68 -8.18 1.86
C PRO A 396 4.63 -6.63 1.88
N TRP A 397 3.84 -6.02 1.00
CA TRP A 397 3.75 -4.56 0.89
C TRP A 397 2.79 -4.02 1.96
N ARG A 398 3.31 -3.18 2.86
CA ARG A 398 2.57 -2.51 3.93
C ARG A 398 3.09 -1.09 4.08
N ILE A 399 2.19 -0.16 4.39
CA ILE A 399 2.57 1.23 4.67
C ILE A 399 2.68 1.51 6.17
N SER A 400 1.93 0.74 6.97
CA SER A 400 1.92 0.82 8.43
C SER A 400 2.93 -0.15 9.04
N ASP A 401 3.61 0.27 10.11
CA ASP A 401 4.45 -0.63 10.88
C ASP A 401 3.58 -1.56 11.73
N CYS A 402 3.68 -2.86 11.48
CA CYS A 402 2.92 -3.90 12.16
C CYS A 402 3.79 -4.73 13.11
N SER A 403 4.99 -4.22 13.44
CA SER A 403 5.79 -4.76 14.54
C SER A 403 4.89 -4.79 15.77
N PRO A 404 4.72 -5.96 16.41
CA PRO A 404 3.81 -6.05 17.52
C PRO A 404 4.28 -5.06 18.58
N PRO A 405 3.41 -4.16 19.10
CA PRO A 405 3.60 -3.67 20.46
C PRO A 405 3.71 -4.91 21.37
N ASP A 406 4.19 -4.79 22.61
CA ASP A 406 4.44 -5.90 23.56
C ASP A 406 3.21 -6.78 23.92
N SER A 407 2.17 -6.86 23.08
CA SER A 407 0.93 -7.62 23.18
C SER A 407 0.73 -8.64 22.05
N GLU A 408 0.32 -9.85 22.39
CA GLU A 408 -0.07 -10.92 21.46
C GLU A 408 -1.57 -10.81 21.09
N ILE A 409 -1.85 -10.65 19.78
CA ILE A 409 -3.20 -10.39 19.24
C ILE A 409 -3.62 -11.45 18.17
N LYS A 410 -2.68 -12.31 17.75
CA LYS A 410 -2.88 -13.26 16.63
C LYS A 410 -3.54 -14.58 17.04
N THR A 411 -3.32 -15.01 18.28
CA THR A 411 -3.79 -16.33 18.75
C THR A 411 -5.23 -16.21 19.24
N TYR A 412 -6.16 -16.96 18.64
CA TYR A 412 -7.55 -17.00 19.11
C TYR A 412 -7.61 -17.51 20.57
N PRO A 413 -8.33 -16.84 21.50
CA PRO A 413 -9.36 -15.81 21.29
C PRO A 413 -8.87 -14.35 21.48
N PHE A 414 -7.57 -14.07 21.44
CA PHE A 414 -7.06 -12.71 21.53
C PHE A 414 -7.38 -11.91 20.26
N GLY A 415 -7.71 -10.63 20.44
CA GLY A 415 -8.15 -9.77 19.35
C GLY A 415 -8.94 -8.54 19.79
N TRP A 416 -9.25 -7.71 18.80
CA TRP A 416 -10.18 -6.61 18.94
C TRP A 416 -11.56 -7.04 18.43
N TYR A 417 -12.60 -6.73 19.19
CA TYR A 417 -13.96 -7.17 18.95
C TYR A 417 -14.90 -5.96 18.87
N GLN A 418 -15.80 -5.94 17.89
CA GLN A 418 -16.79 -4.89 17.70
C GLN A 418 -18.21 -5.40 17.99
N ASN A 419 -19.06 -4.49 18.48
CA ASN A 419 -20.47 -4.74 18.73
C ASN A 419 -21.30 -4.61 17.42
N PRO A 420 -22.17 -5.57 17.08
CA PRO A 420 -22.94 -5.56 15.83
C PRO A 420 -24.13 -4.57 15.75
N VAL A 421 -24.41 -3.75 16.77
CA VAL A 421 -25.59 -2.85 16.78
C VAL A 421 -25.31 -1.55 16.03
N VAL A 422 -25.67 -1.51 14.74
CA VAL A 422 -25.39 -0.41 13.79
C VAL A 422 -26.49 0.69 13.77
N GLN A 423 -27.49 0.69 14.67
CA GLN A 423 -28.66 1.60 14.48
C GLN A 423 -29.23 2.35 15.69
N ASN A 424 -28.66 2.24 16.89
CA ASN A 424 -29.02 3.19 17.95
C ASN A 424 -27.84 4.13 18.15
N ASP A 425 -28.07 5.43 17.88
CA ASP A 425 -27.18 6.47 18.34
C ASP A 425 -26.86 6.20 19.82
N ALA A 426 -25.56 6.20 20.14
CA ALA A 426 -25.16 6.09 21.54
C ALA A 426 -25.95 7.16 22.31
N PRO A 427 -26.53 6.84 23.48
CA PRO A 427 -27.29 7.83 24.25
C PRO A 427 -26.50 9.13 24.31
N THR A 428 -27.14 10.30 24.22
CA THR A 428 -26.47 11.62 24.27
C THR A 428 -25.61 11.83 25.54
N VAL A 429 -25.66 10.90 26.48
CA VAL A 429 -24.81 10.73 27.67
C VAL A 429 -23.37 10.33 27.33
N CYS A 430 -23.12 9.65 26.21
CA CYS A 430 -21.80 9.12 25.87
C CYS A 430 -20.86 10.24 25.39
N PRO A 431 -19.60 10.29 25.89
CA PRO A 431 -18.65 11.33 25.49
C PRO A 431 -18.31 11.24 24.00
N SER A 432 -18.32 12.39 23.32
CA SER A 432 -17.93 12.47 21.91
C SER A 432 -16.49 12.04 21.72
N ALA A 433 -16.28 11.06 20.85
CA ALA A 433 -14.95 10.63 20.45
C ALA A 433 -14.33 11.66 19.49
N LEU A 434 -13.02 11.88 19.63
CA LEU A 434 -12.23 12.71 18.72
C LEU A 434 -11.24 11.82 17.98
N LEU A 435 -11.09 12.07 16.67
CA LEU A 435 -10.00 11.47 15.88
C LEU A 435 -8.63 11.89 16.45
N PRO A 436 -7.61 11.04 16.25
CA PRO A 436 -6.24 11.44 16.54
C PRO A 436 -5.87 12.69 15.72
N PRO A 437 -5.14 13.65 16.31
CA PRO A 437 -4.75 14.87 15.61
C PRO A 437 -3.86 14.54 14.40
N LEU A 438 -4.12 15.22 13.28
CA LEU A 438 -3.30 15.12 12.08
C LEU A 438 -1.88 15.60 12.38
N LEU A 439 -0.87 14.75 12.10
CA LEU A 439 0.55 15.09 12.30
C LEU A 439 1.02 16.20 11.33
N GLU A 440 0.45 16.25 10.13
CA GLU A 440 0.68 17.30 9.13
C GLU A 440 -0.64 17.68 8.44
N LYS A 441 -0.85 18.97 8.16
CA LYS A 441 -2.00 19.43 7.36
C LYS A 441 -1.75 19.12 5.89
N VAL A 442 -2.51 18.18 5.34
CA VAL A 442 -2.47 17.82 3.92
C VAL A 442 -3.30 18.82 3.12
N SER A 443 -2.71 19.45 2.10
CA SER A 443 -3.48 20.21 1.11
C SER A 443 -4.00 19.28 0.01
N LEU A 444 -5.29 19.37 -0.31
CA LEU A 444 -5.91 18.68 -1.44
C LEU A 444 -5.25 19.03 -2.79
N ASP A 445 -4.58 20.18 -2.90
CA ASP A 445 -3.88 20.57 -4.14
C ASP A 445 -2.74 19.63 -4.51
N SER A 446 -2.15 18.95 -3.52
CA SER A 446 -1.10 17.94 -3.71
C SER A 446 -1.61 16.59 -4.22
N TRP A 447 -2.93 16.44 -4.33
CA TRP A 447 -3.61 15.23 -4.78
C TRP A 447 -4.39 15.50 -6.07
N GLN A 448 -4.44 14.50 -6.93
CA GLN A 448 -5.28 14.46 -8.11
C GLN A 448 -6.48 13.55 -7.80
N SER A 449 -7.69 14.12 -7.81
CA SER A 449 -8.92 13.34 -7.74
C SER A 449 -9.16 12.67 -9.10
N LEU A 450 -9.51 11.39 -9.08
CA LEU A 450 -9.77 10.59 -10.27
C LEU A 450 -11.19 10.00 -10.22
N ASP A 451 -11.74 9.74 -11.39
CA ASP A 451 -13.06 9.15 -11.60
C ASP A 451 -12.93 7.63 -11.84
N MET A 452 -13.97 6.86 -11.51
CA MET A 452 -14.03 5.41 -11.76
C MET A 452 -13.80 5.02 -13.23
N SER A 453 -14.11 5.89 -14.18
CA SER A 453 -13.79 5.70 -15.61
C SER A 453 -12.29 5.59 -15.93
N SER A 454 -11.43 6.07 -15.03
CA SER A 454 -9.96 5.97 -15.14
C SER A 454 -9.36 4.74 -14.46
N VAL A 455 -10.20 3.83 -13.98
CA VAL A 455 -9.82 2.68 -13.15
C VAL A 455 -10.23 1.36 -13.79
N LEU A 456 -9.45 0.31 -13.53
CA LEU A 456 -9.78 -1.06 -13.86
C LEU A 456 -9.64 -1.96 -12.63
N ILE A 457 -10.69 -2.74 -12.33
CA ILE A 457 -10.70 -3.62 -11.16
C ILE A 457 -9.94 -4.93 -11.42
N ASP A 458 -8.98 -5.23 -10.56
CA ASP A 458 -8.15 -6.44 -10.56
C ASP A 458 -8.06 -7.04 -9.15
N SER A 459 -8.93 -8.01 -8.87
CA SER A 459 -8.94 -8.72 -7.58
C SER A 459 -7.67 -9.53 -7.30
N SER A 460 -6.79 -9.73 -8.28
CA SER A 460 -5.52 -10.44 -8.12
C SER A 460 -4.39 -9.59 -7.52
N ILE A 461 -4.58 -8.26 -7.40
CA ILE A 461 -3.58 -7.36 -6.82
C ILE A 461 -3.20 -7.79 -5.41
N MET A 462 -1.90 -8.05 -5.19
CA MET A 462 -1.36 -8.46 -3.89
C MET A 462 -0.75 -7.31 -3.08
N ASN A 463 -0.28 -6.25 -3.74
CA ASN A 463 0.36 -5.10 -3.09
C ASN A 463 -0.69 -4.01 -2.84
N PHE A 464 -1.35 -4.11 -1.70
CA PHE A 464 -2.29 -3.12 -1.20
C PHE A 464 -2.30 -3.22 0.33
N ASP A 465 -2.67 -2.14 0.99
CA ASP A 465 -2.81 -2.08 2.44
C ASP A 465 -4.18 -1.48 2.79
N ILE A 466 -4.77 -1.91 3.89
CA ILE A 466 -6.12 -1.52 4.29
C ILE A 466 -6.06 -0.89 5.66
N ALA A 467 -6.77 0.23 5.81
CA ALA A 467 -7.08 0.81 7.09
C ALA A 467 -8.56 1.21 7.17
N HIS A 468 -9.18 1.02 8.34
CA HIS A 468 -10.56 1.45 8.59
C HIS A 468 -10.58 2.57 9.61
N ILE A 469 -11.40 3.59 9.37
CA ILE A 469 -11.72 4.62 10.35
C ILE A 469 -13.13 4.34 10.84
N SER A 470 -13.30 4.03 12.13
CA SER A 470 -14.63 3.83 12.71
C SER A 470 -15.47 5.11 12.63
N ILE A 471 -16.75 4.99 12.24
CA ILE A 471 -17.68 6.14 12.20
C ILE A 471 -17.88 6.72 13.61
N ASP A 472 -17.76 5.91 14.66
CA ASP A 472 -17.82 6.39 16.05
C ASP A 472 -16.70 7.38 16.36
N ALA A 473 -15.57 7.36 15.63
CA ALA A 473 -14.46 8.28 15.84
C ALA A 473 -14.63 9.62 15.08
N SER A 474 -15.36 9.62 13.96
CA SER A 474 -15.72 10.84 13.23
C SER A 474 -16.89 10.57 12.28
N SER A 475 -17.96 11.33 12.45
CA SER A 475 -19.04 11.44 11.47
C SER A 475 -18.67 12.35 10.28
N ASP A 476 -17.60 13.15 10.40
CA ASP A 476 -17.11 14.00 9.31
C ASP A 476 -16.21 13.19 8.35
N PHE A 477 -16.73 12.98 7.14
CA PHE A 477 -16.01 12.32 6.06
C PHE A 477 -14.74 13.09 5.64
N SER A 478 -14.73 14.42 5.71
CA SER A 478 -13.58 15.23 5.32
C SER A 478 -12.39 14.99 6.23
N ALA A 479 -12.63 14.91 7.54
CA ALA A 479 -11.62 14.56 8.53
C ALA A 479 -11.07 13.13 8.33
N ALA A 480 -11.94 12.18 8.01
CA ALA A 480 -11.54 10.80 7.70
C ALA A 480 -10.68 10.72 6.43
N ARG A 481 -11.08 11.45 5.38
CA ARG A 481 -10.32 11.57 4.13
C ARG A 481 -8.92 12.13 4.39
N ASP A 482 -8.84 13.25 5.10
CA ASP A 482 -7.56 13.95 5.32
C ASP A 482 -6.61 13.10 6.17
N LEU A 483 -7.12 12.30 7.10
CA LEU A 483 -6.34 11.32 7.87
C LEU A 483 -5.74 10.24 6.95
N CYS A 484 -6.55 9.61 6.10
CA CYS A 484 -6.04 8.58 5.18
C CYS A 484 -5.02 9.15 4.17
N LEU A 485 -5.26 10.36 3.62
CA LEU A 485 -4.31 11.01 2.73
C LEU A 485 -2.99 11.35 3.46
N SER A 486 -3.04 11.74 4.74
CA SER A 486 -1.83 12.04 5.52
C SER A 486 -0.94 10.80 5.73
N GLU A 487 -1.52 9.64 5.99
CA GLU A 487 -0.79 8.38 6.17
C GLU A 487 -0.06 7.97 4.87
N CYS A 488 -0.72 8.12 3.71
CA CYS A 488 -0.10 7.86 2.42
C CYS A 488 0.96 8.93 2.07
N TYR A 489 0.73 10.20 2.42
CA TYR A 489 1.64 11.29 2.08
C TYR A 489 3.04 11.10 2.71
N GLN A 490 3.07 10.65 3.97
CA GLN A 490 4.30 10.40 4.75
C GLN A 490 5.12 9.22 4.22
N LYS A 491 4.53 8.31 3.43
CA LYS A 491 5.17 7.09 2.96
C LYS A 491 5.51 7.21 1.48
N PRO A 492 6.80 7.16 1.08
CA PRO A 492 7.18 7.32 -0.32
C PRO A 492 6.68 6.17 -1.21
N ALA A 493 6.45 4.98 -0.64
CA ALA A 493 5.93 3.82 -1.37
C ALA A 493 4.45 3.94 -1.75
N CYS A 494 3.69 4.85 -1.13
CA CYS A 494 2.26 5.01 -1.35
C CYS A 494 1.98 6.14 -2.35
N HIS A 495 1.24 5.81 -3.41
CA HIS A 495 0.92 6.75 -4.48
C HIS A 495 -0.58 6.96 -4.67
N ILE A 496 -1.40 5.97 -4.36
CA ILE A 496 -2.83 6.01 -4.59
C ILE A 496 -3.54 5.66 -3.27
N THR A 497 -4.57 6.43 -2.95
CA THR A 497 -5.46 6.19 -1.81
C THR A 497 -6.90 6.18 -2.31
N THR A 498 -7.62 5.11 -2.00
CA THR A 498 -9.04 4.98 -2.32
C THR A 498 -9.85 4.93 -1.04
N LEU A 499 -11.03 5.55 -1.04
CA LEU A 499 -11.93 5.58 0.10
C LEU A 499 -13.34 5.15 -0.31
N GLU A 500 -13.92 4.31 0.53
CA GLU A 500 -15.30 3.87 0.44
C GLU A 500 -15.99 4.00 1.81
N VAL A 501 -17.24 4.47 1.82
CA VAL A 501 -18.02 4.63 3.06
C VAL A 501 -18.81 3.35 3.30
N TRP A 502 -18.54 2.65 4.39
CA TRP A 502 -19.28 1.49 4.86
C TRP A 502 -20.19 1.86 6.04
N PRO A 503 -21.20 1.03 6.40
CA PRO A 503 -22.13 1.37 7.48
C PRO A 503 -21.50 1.60 8.86
N ALA A 504 -20.32 1.04 9.16
CA ALA A 504 -19.65 1.15 10.46
C ALA A 504 -18.25 1.82 10.40
N SER A 505 -17.70 2.02 9.20
CA SER A 505 -16.36 2.58 9.01
C SER A 505 -16.21 3.24 7.65
N VAL A 506 -15.22 4.12 7.53
CA VAL A 506 -14.66 4.54 6.25
C VAL A 506 -13.49 3.63 5.94
N ARG A 507 -13.59 2.87 4.84
CA ARG A 507 -12.57 1.95 4.37
C ARG A 507 -11.58 2.70 3.48
N CYS A 508 -10.34 2.80 3.92
CA CYS A 508 -9.23 3.35 3.16
C CYS A 508 -8.33 2.23 2.66
N VAL A 509 -8.06 2.23 1.35
CA VAL A 509 -7.13 1.28 0.73
C VAL A 509 -6.01 2.04 0.06
N PHE A 510 -4.79 1.58 0.30
CA PHE A 510 -3.56 2.19 -0.18
C PHE A 510 -2.92 1.31 -1.22
N TYR A 511 -2.38 1.93 -2.27
CA TYR A 511 -1.67 1.23 -3.34
C TYR A 511 -0.35 1.93 -3.69
N PRO A 512 0.65 1.17 -4.19
CA PRO A 512 1.79 1.75 -4.89
C PRO A 512 1.34 2.34 -6.24
N ASP A 513 2.27 2.77 -7.08
CA ASP A 513 1.90 3.21 -8.43
C ASP A 513 1.49 1.99 -9.29
N THR A 514 0.18 1.83 -9.51
CA THR A 514 -0.43 0.71 -10.24
C THR A 514 -0.94 1.11 -11.63
N GLN A 515 -0.42 2.19 -12.20
CA GLN A 515 -0.80 2.68 -13.52
C GLN A 515 -0.43 1.69 -14.63
N SER A 516 -1.42 1.12 -15.29
CA SER A 516 -1.21 0.26 -16.46
C SER A 516 -1.66 0.98 -17.73
N CYS A 517 -0.76 1.09 -18.69
CA CYS A 517 -1.00 1.75 -19.97
C CYS A 517 -1.07 0.75 -21.13
N THR A 518 -2.03 0.92 -22.01
CA THR A 518 -2.07 0.24 -23.30
C THR A 518 -1.57 1.20 -24.38
N HIS A 519 -0.45 0.86 -25.01
CA HIS A 519 0.09 1.66 -26.11
C HIS A 519 -0.44 1.16 -27.45
N SER A 520 -0.90 2.08 -28.29
CA SER A 520 -1.27 1.82 -29.68
C SER A 520 -0.57 2.82 -30.61
N LEU A 521 -0.66 2.60 -31.92
CA LEU A 521 -0.14 3.57 -32.89
C LEU A 521 -0.91 4.90 -32.87
N GLN A 522 -2.16 4.91 -32.38
CA GLN A 522 -3.03 6.08 -32.32
C GLN A 522 -2.88 6.88 -31.01
N GLY A 523 -2.17 6.35 -30.01
CA GLY A 523 -1.97 6.95 -28.69
C GLY A 523 -1.92 5.89 -27.57
N HIS A 524 -1.78 6.32 -26.33
CA HIS A 524 -1.93 5.47 -25.15
C HIS A 524 -3.23 5.74 -24.40
N SER A 525 -3.72 4.72 -23.73
CA SER A 525 -4.76 4.85 -22.72
C SER A 525 -4.24 4.20 -21.45
N CYS A 526 -4.27 4.93 -20.35
CA CYS A 526 -3.76 4.46 -19.06
C CYS A 526 -4.89 4.40 -18.06
N TRP A 527 -4.92 3.33 -17.28
CA TRP A 527 -5.85 3.14 -16.18
C TRP A 527 -5.10 2.79 -14.91
N LEU A 528 -5.66 3.13 -13.76
CA LEU A 528 -5.19 2.62 -12.48
C LEU A 528 -5.76 1.24 -12.23
N LEU A 529 -4.90 0.30 -11.82
CA LEU A 529 -5.35 -1.01 -11.36
C LEU A 529 -5.66 -0.94 -9.87
N LEU A 530 -6.92 -1.23 -9.51
CA LEU A 530 -7.40 -1.25 -8.12
C LEU A 530 -7.97 -2.62 -7.79
N ARG A 531 -7.88 -3.06 -6.53
CA ARG A 531 -8.34 -4.39 -6.13
C ARG A 531 -9.87 -4.47 -6.05
N GLU A 532 -10.47 -3.39 -5.58
CA GLU A 532 -11.91 -3.21 -5.35
C GLU A 532 -12.34 -1.81 -5.80
N GLU A 533 -13.64 -1.66 -6.06
CA GLU A 533 -14.24 -0.38 -6.45
C GLU A 533 -14.24 0.58 -5.26
N ALA A 534 -14.13 1.88 -5.54
CA ALA A 534 -14.18 2.90 -4.49
C ALA A 534 -14.78 4.20 -5.03
N THR A 535 -15.56 4.87 -4.20
CA THR A 535 -16.23 6.13 -4.57
C THR A 535 -15.25 7.28 -4.75
N TYR A 536 -14.20 7.34 -3.91
CA TYR A 536 -13.23 8.43 -3.93
C TYR A 536 -11.83 7.89 -4.19
N ILE A 537 -11.19 8.38 -5.25
CA ILE A 537 -9.85 7.94 -5.67
C ILE A 537 -8.93 9.15 -5.73
N TYR A 538 -7.86 9.10 -4.95
CA TYR A 538 -6.85 10.16 -4.89
C TYR A 538 -5.49 9.59 -5.30
N ARG A 539 -4.85 10.24 -6.27
CA ARG A 539 -3.48 9.97 -6.69
C ARG A 539 -2.56 11.10 -6.25
N LYS A 540 -1.44 10.77 -5.62
CA LYS A 540 -0.42 11.75 -5.23
C LYS A 540 0.14 12.41 -6.50
N LYS A 541 0.07 13.73 -6.60
CA LYS A 541 0.76 14.43 -7.68
C LYS A 541 2.24 14.27 -7.45
N VAL A 542 2.96 13.75 -8.44
CA VAL A 542 4.42 13.80 -8.43
C VAL A 542 4.76 15.28 -8.41
N LYS A 543 5.39 15.78 -7.34
CA LYS A 543 6.03 17.08 -7.39
C LYS A 543 7.04 16.94 -8.52
N GLU A 544 6.77 17.62 -9.63
CA GLU A 544 7.84 17.97 -10.55
C GLU A 544 8.82 18.75 -9.70
N ASP A 545 9.90 18.09 -9.26
CA ASP A 545 11.09 18.83 -8.85
C ASP A 545 11.54 19.54 -10.13
N VAL A 546 11.03 20.75 -10.32
CA VAL A 546 11.40 21.69 -11.39
C VAL A 546 12.92 21.95 -11.38
N SER A 547 13.64 21.47 -10.36
CA SER A 547 15.09 21.45 -10.26
C SER A 547 15.81 20.35 -11.06
N SER A 548 15.14 19.29 -11.56
CA SER A 548 15.82 18.25 -12.38
C SER A 548 15.64 18.44 -13.89
N THR A 549 15.50 19.69 -14.34
CA THR A 549 15.78 20.08 -15.74
C THR A 549 17.27 20.12 -16.04
N THR A 550 18.10 19.62 -15.14
CA THR A 550 19.52 19.48 -15.43
C THR A 550 19.73 18.18 -16.19
N ASP A 551 20.17 18.31 -17.44
CA ASP A 551 20.88 17.27 -18.19
C ASP A 551 22.19 16.85 -17.49
N SER A 552 22.24 16.85 -16.16
CA SER A 552 23.43 16.53 -15.38
C SER A 552 23.10 15.62 -14.22
N MET A 553 23.94 14.61 -13.99
CA MET A 553 23.77 13.61 -12.96
C MET A 553 25.02 13.54 -12.09
N PHE A 554 24.88 13.63 -10.77
CA PHE A 554 26.01 13.51 -9.84
C PHE A 554 26.21 12.07 -9.35
N ILE A 555 27.42 11.55 -9.54
CA ILE A 555 27.88 10.25 -9.05
C ILE A 555 28.90 10.51 -7.94
N ALA A 556 28.58 10.12 -6.70
CA ALA A 556 29.37 10.47 -5.51
C ALA A 556 30.87 10.11 -5.60
N THR A 557 31.22 9.03 -6.30
CA THR A 557 32.61 8.55 -6.41
C THR A 557 33.35 9.03 -7.65
N GLN A 558 32.68 9.70 -8.61
CA GLN A 558 33.27 10.09 -9.90
C GLN A 558 33.07 11.58 -10.24
N GLY A 559 31.94 12.19 -9.91
CA GLY A 559 31.62 13.58 -10.24
C GLY A 559 30.33 13.71 -11.04
N THR A 560 30.23 14.75 -11.87
CA THR A 560 28.98 15.10 -12.57
C THR A 560 29.03 14.70 -14.04
N LEU A 561 28.13 13.82 -14.48
CA LEU A 561 27.87 13.60 -15.90
C LEU A 561 27.02 14.73 -16.47
N LYS A 562 27.27 15.15 -17.71
CA LYS A 562 26.43 16.06 -18.50
C LYS A 562 25.88 15.34 -19.72
N GLY A 563 24.63 14.93 -19.67
CA GLY A 563 23.89 14.30 -20.76
C GLY A 563 23.15 15.31 -21.63
N ARG A 564 22.11 14.83 -22.33
CA ARG A 564 21.18 15.63 -23.10
C ARG A 564 19.75 15.08 -22.97
N SER A 565 18.74 15.92 -23.14
CA SER A 565 17.35 15.49 -23.19
C SER A 565 16.76 15.63 -24.59
N GLU A 566 16.04 14.61 -25.05
CA GLU A 566 15.41 14.56 -26.36
C GLU A 566 13.96 14.11 -26.25
N ALA A 567 13.07 14.71 -27.04
CA ALA A 567 11.70 14.24 -27.18
C ALA A 567 11.62 13.27 -28.37
N ILE A 568 11.22 12.03 -28.10
CA ILE A 568 11.04 10.99 -29.12
C ILE A 568 9.55 10.75 -29.37
N LYS A 569 9.23 10.40 -30.62
CA LYS A 569 7.85 10.12 -31.03
C LYS A 569 7.60 8.62 -31.09
N VAL A 570 6.58 8.13 -30.38
CA VAL A 570 6.13 6.73 -30.46
C VAL A 570 4.64 6.71 -30.79
N GLY A 571 4.30 6.24 -31.99
CA GLY A 571 2.93 6.36 -32.50
C GLY A 571 2.54 7.84 -32.68
N ALA A 572 1.49 8.28 -31.99
CA ALA A 572 1.01 9.67 -32.03
C ALA A 572 1.63 10.59 -30.96
N GLU A 573 2.42 10.05 -30.04
CA GLU A 573 2.79 10.74 -28.80
C GLU A 573 4.28 11.04 -28.69
N TRP A 574 4.58 12.02 -27.85
CA TRP A 574 5.94 12.44 -27.53
C TRP A 574 6.28 12.06 -26.09
N LYS A 575 7.40 11.37 -25.90
CA LYS A 575 7.99 11.12 -24.57
C LYS A 575 9.39 11.75 -24.54
N ARG A 576 9.74 12.37 -23.42
CA ARG A 576 11.08 12.92 -23.21
C ARG A 576 11.98 11.85 -22.58
N ILE A 577 13.17 11.69 -23.14
CA ILE A 577 14.21 10.78 -22.67
C ILE A 577 15.45 11.62 -22.36
N THR A 578 16.02 11.44 -21.18
CA THR A 578 17.36 11.92 -20.85
C THR A 578 18.38 10.84 -21.23
N GLN A 579 19.38 11.23 -22.00
CA GLN A 579 20.37 10.38 -22.61
C GLN A 579 21.76 10.77 -22.10
N PHE A 580 22.51 9.80 -21.59
CA PHE A 580 23.93 9.94 -21.26
C PHE A 580 24.73 9.00 -22.14
N PHE A 581 25.41 9.54 -23.15
CA PHE A 581 26.25 8.77 -24.06
C PHE A 581 27.69 8.71 -23.59
N GLY A 582 28.37 7.60 -23.86
CA GLY A 582 29.81 7.55 -23.69
C GLY A 582 30.29 7.68 -22.25
N VAL A 583 29.56 7.09 -21.30
CA VAL A 583 29.90 7.08 -19.87
C VAL A 583 30.97 6.00 -19.62
N PRO A 584 32.19 6.34 -19.18
CA PRO A 584 33.26 5.36 -19.02
C PRO A 584 33.00 4.48 -17.80
N TYR A 585 33.04 3.17 -17.98
CA TYR A 585 32.94 2.20 -16.88
C TYR A 585 34.28 1.55 -16.51
N ALA A 586 35.28 1.65 -17.39
CA ALA A 586 36.63 1.12 -17.20
C ALA A 586 37.66 2.03 -17.87
N ALA A 587 38.93 1.88 -17.48
CA ALA A 587 40.02 2.66 -18.05
C ALA A 587 40.30 2.21 -19.48
N PRO A 588 40.67 3.13 -20.40
CA PRO A 588 41.00 2.77 -21.78
C PRO A 588 42.13 1.72 -21.83
N PRO A 589 41.92 0.56 -22.49
CA PRO A 589 42.90 -0.53 -22.56
C PRO A 589 43.96 -0.26 -23.64
N LEU A 590 44.62 0.89 -23.56
CA LEU A 590 45.58 1.38 -24.55
C LEU A 590 47.01 0.99 -24.20
N ALA A 591 47.85 0.83 -25.23
CA ALA A 591 49.28 0.57 -25.11
C ALA A 591 49.59 -0.61 -24.17
N GLN A 592 50.25 -0.37 -23.03
CA GLN A 592 50.62 -1.44 -22.08
C GLN A 592 49.41 -2.09 -21.38
N LYS A 593 48.27 -1.39 -21.31
CA LYS A 593 46.99 -1.93 -20.81
C LYS A 593 46.23 -2.72 -21.86
N ARG A 594 46.76 -2.81 -23.10
CA ARG A 594 46.25 -3.76 -24.07
C ARG A 594 46.53 -5.17 -23.57
N PHE A 595 45.56 -6.04 -23.77
CA PHE A 595 45.65 -7.45 -23.35
C PHE A 595 45.78 -7.62 -21.83
N SER A 596 45.01 -6.82 -21.09
CA SER A 596 44.82 -6.97 -19.64
C SER A 596 43.34 -6.83 -19.26
N ALA A 597 43.02 -7.27 -18.05
CA ALA A 597 41.70 -7.08 -17.44
C ALA A 597 41.33 -5.58 -17.39
N PRO A 598 40.02 -5.23 -17.45
CA PRO A 598 39.58 -3.85 -17.29
C PRO A 598 39.99 -3.32 -15.93
N GLU A 599 40.60 -2.13 -15.91
CA GLU A 599 40.93 -1.43 -14.67
C GLU A 599 39.83 -0.43 -14.33
N SER A 600 39.58 -0.22 -13.04
CA SER A 600 38.66 0.82 -12.57
C SER A 600 39.13 2.20 -13.04
N TYR A 601 38.23 3.00 -13.60
CA TYR A 601 38.54 4.36 -14.01
C TYR A 601 38.03 5.38 -12.99
N SER A 602 38.95 6.03 -12.30
CA SER A 602 38.66 7.12 -11.37
C SER A 602 38.87 8.46 -12.07
N TRP A 603 37.78 9.04 -12.57
CA TRP A 603 37.76 10.43 -13.03
C TRP A 603 37.12 11.32 -11.96
N THR A 604 37.44 12.62 -11.98
CA THR A 604 36.84 13.64 -11.09
C THR A 604 36.44 14.87 -11.91
N GLY A 605 35.40 15.57 -11.48
CA GLY A 605 34.92 16.79 -12.15
C GLY A 605 33.67 16.57 -12.99
N SER A 606 33.59 17.19 -14.18
CA SER A 606 32.46 17.05 -15.09
C SER A 606 32.83 16.25 -16.33
N TRP A 607 32.03 15.24 -16.68
CA TRP A 607 32.19 14.44 -17.89
C TRP A 607 31.09 14.74 -18.91
N GLU A 608 31.50 15.09 -20.12
CA GLU A 608 30.59 15.38 -21.22
C GLU A 608 30.10 14.07 -21.86
N ALA A 609 28.84 13.74 -21.59
CA ALA A 609 28.13 12.52 -21.98
C ALA A 609 27.04 12.79 -23.04
N THR A 610 27.31 13.66 -24.01
CA THR A 610 26.34 14.13 -25.03
C THR A 610 26.53 13.48 -26.39
N VAL A 611 27.64 12.80 -26.63
CA VAL A 611 28.04 12.23 -27.92
C VAL A 611 28.44 10.75 -27.77
N PRO A 612 28.01 9.87 -28.69
CA PRO A 612 28.48 8.49 -28.74
C PRO A 612 30.01 8.37 -28.84
N ARG A 613 30.58 7.32 -28.23
CA ARG A 613 32.01 7.02 -28.28
C ARG A 613 32.32 6.01 -29.38
N ALA A 614 33.60 5.85 -29.67
CA ALA A 614 34.06 4.93 -30.72
C ALA A 614 33.67 3.47 -30.38
N LYS A 615 33.36 2.70 -31.43
CA LYS A 615 33.04 1.27 -31.35
C LYS A 615 34.31 0.47 -31.08
N CYS A 616 34.21 -0.72 -30.50
CA CYS A 616 35.35 -1.62 -30.41
C CYS A 616 35.76 -2.12 -31.80
N TRP A 617 37.05 -2.41 -32.00
CA TRP A 617 37.53 -3.10 -33.19
C TRP A 617 36.87 -4.48 -33.34
N GLN A 618 36.35 -4.78 -34.54
CA GLN A 618 35.73 -6.07 -34.87
C GLN A 618 36.34 -6.69 -36.12
N PRO A 619 36.35 -8.04 -36.22
CA PRO A 619 36.74 -8.73 -37.46
C PRO A 619 35.93 -8.24 -38.66
N GLY A 620 36.62 -7.96 -39.78
CA GLY A 620 36.02 -7.39 -40.98
C GLY A 620 36.12 -5.86 -41.06
N PHE A 621 36.48 -5.15 -39.98
CA PHE A 621 36.65 -3.70 -40.05
C PHE A 621 37.99 -3.34 -40.72
N GLY A 622 37.93 -2.56 -41.80
CA GLY A 622 39.13 -2.09 -42.48
C GLY A 622 39.65 -0.74 -41.98
N LYS A 623 40.75 -0.25 -42.59
CA LYS A 623 41.35 1.07 -42.32
C LYS A 623 40.37 2.25 -42.44
N ALA A 624 39.37 2.13 -43.32
CA ALA A 624 38.31 3.13 -43.48
C ALA A 624 37.43 3.31 -42.22
N SER A 625 37.42 2.32 -41.33
CA SER A 625 36.65 2.28 -40.09
C SER A 625 37.42 2.84 -38.88
N SER A 626 38.70 3.19 -39.06
CA SER A 626 39.53 3.83 -38.03
C SER A 626 38.98 5.14 -37.44
N PRO A 627 38.14 5.96 -38.13
CA PRO A 627 37.53 7.14 -37.52
C PRO A 627 36.40 6.83 -36.53
N THR A 628 35.80 5.63 -36.62
CA THR A 628 34.61 5.21 -35.85
C THR A 628 34.88 4.02 -34.91
N ALA A 629 36.00 3.31 -35.09
CA ALA A 629 36.46 2.22 -34.24
C ALA A 629 37.74 2.58 -33.45
N SER A 630 37.82 2.13 -32.21
CA SER A 630 38.95 2.36 -31.29
C SER A 630 39.10 1.19 -30.30
N GLU A 631 40.29 1.04 -29.72
CA GLU A 631 40.49 0.17 -28.55
C GLU A 631 39.91 0.81 -27.27
N ASP A 632 39.85 2.14 -27.24
CA ASP A 632 39.13 2.89 -26.22
C ASP A 632 37.62 2.90 -26.55
N CYS A 633 36.95 1.81 -26.17
CA CYS A 633 35.53 1.57 -26.44
C CYS A 633 34.72 1.14 -25.20
N LEU A 634 35.30 1.17 -24.01
CA LEU A 634 34.68 0.68 -22.76
C LEU A 634 33.73 1.74 -22.14
N TYR A 635 32.64 1.99 -22.86
CA TYR A 635 31.64 3.01 -22.51
C TYR A 635 30.22 2.45 -22.44
N LEU A 636 29.40 3.07 -21.61
CA LEU A 636 27.95 2.86 -21.49
C LEU A 636 27.19 4.02 -22.15
N ASN A 637 26.00 3.72 -22.66
CA ASN A 637 25.00 4.73 -22.96
C ASN A 637 23.75 4.46 -22.11
N VAL A 638 23.29 5.44 -21.35
CA VAL A 638 22.18 5.32 -20.40
C VAL A 638 20.99 6.14 -20.91
N PHE A 639 19.83 5.49 -21.05
CA PHE A 639 18.59 6.07 -21.54
C PHE A 639 17.53 6.02 -20.43
N ILE A 640 17.01 7.18 -20.06
CA ILE A 640 16.13 7.35 -18.89
C ILE A 640 14.88 8.10 -19.33
N PRO A 641 13.68 7.51 -19.19
CA PRO A 641 12.45 8.24 -19.46
C PRO A 641 12.18 9.27 -18.38
N GLN A 642 11.63 10.42 -18.77
CA GLN A 642 11.21 11.44 -17.81
C GLN A 642 10.07 10.90 -16.92
N ASN A 643 10.01 11.37 -15.67
CA ASN A 643 9.00 10.98 -14.67
C ASN A 643 9.04 9.49 -14.26
N LEU A 644 10.20 8.85 -14.41
CA LEU A 644 10.43 7.51 -13.88
C LEU A 644 10.37 7.53 -12.34
N GLY A 645 9.54 6.67 -11.75
CA GLY A 645 9.50 6.49 -10.29
C GLY A 645 10.84 5.96 -9.74
N GLN A 646 11.03 6.05 -8.42
CA GLN A 646 12.20 5.46 -7.78
C GLN A 646 12.18 3.92 -7.90
N ASN A 647 13.37 3.31 -7.95
CA ASN A 647 13.56 1.85 -8.04
C ASN A 647 13.07 1.22 -9.35
N ALA A 648 13.31 1.88 -10.49
CA ALA A 648 12.94 1.36 -11.80
C ALA A 648 13.78 0.15 -12.23
N SER A 649 13.20 -0.75 -13.01
CA SER A 649 13.92 -1.87 -13.59
C SER A 649 14.93 -1.40 -14.64
N VAL A 650 16.05 -2.11 -14.76
CA VAL A 650 17.19 -1.73 -15.60
C VAL A 650 17.49 -2.86 -16.58
N LEU A 651 17.66 -2.53 -17.86
CA LEU A 651 18.19 -3.44 -18.87
C LEU A 651 19.63 -3.05 -19.21
N VAL A 652 20.58 -3.97 -19.05
CA VAL A 652 21.95 -3.82 -19.56
C VAL A 652 22.08 -4.68 -20.81
N PHE A 653 22.20 -4.04 -21.97
CA PHE A 653 22.30 -4.67 -23.27
C PHE A 653 23.73 -4.57 -23.81
N PHE A 654 24.43 -5.70 -23.86
CA PHE A 654 25.76 -5.80 -24.44
C PHE A 654 25.68 -5.95 -25.95
N HIS A 655 26.20 -4.94 -26.66
CA HIS A 655 26.18 -4.91 -28.11
C HIS A 655 27.39 -4.16 -28.65
N ASN A 656 28.03 -4.77 -29.65
CA ASN A 656 29.10 -4.15 -30.41
C ASN A 656 28.61 -3.93 -31.84
N THR A 657 28.52 -2.67 -32.20
CA THR A 657 27.97 -2.23 -33.47
C THR A 657 28.93 -2.47 -34.63
N GLY A 658 28.46 -3.01 -35.76
CA GLY A 658 29.31 -3.25 -36.93
C GLY A 658 29.59 -2.04 -37.82
N GLU A 659 30.04 -2.34 -39.04
CA GLU A 659 30.84 -1.46 -39.92
C GLU A 659 30.02 -0.45 -40.74
N ASN A 660 28.70 -0.34 -40.57
CA ASN A 660 27.94 0.53 -41.45
C ASN A 660 28.41 2.00 -41.36
N GLY A 661 28.49 2.66 -42.52
CA GLY A 661 28.99 4.03 -42.75
C GLY A 661 28.12 5.14 -42.15
N GLY A 662 27.63 4.95 -40.93
CA GLY A 662 26.99 5.96 -40.11
C GLY A 662 28.00 7.04 -39.69
N ARG A 663 27.47 8.24 -39.42
CA ARG A 663 28.27 9.35 -38.90
C ARG A 663 28.72 9.01 -37.47
N ARG A 664 29.92 9.46 -37.08
CA ARG A 664 30.50 9.28 -35.74
C ARG A 664 29.58 9.77 -34.59
N GLU A 665 28.63 10.64 -34.91
CA GLU A 665 27.71 11.29 -33.97
C GLU A 665 26.44 10.48 -33.68
N GLN A 666 26.28 9.28 -34.24
CA GLN A 666 25.05 8.53 -34.15
C GLN A 666 25.24 7.07 -33.69
N LEU A 667 24.33 6.60 -32.83
CA LEU A 667 24.24 5.19 -32.45
C LEU A 667 23.42 4.43 -33.49
N ASP A 668 23.89 3.23 -33.85
CA ASP A 668 23.12 2.33 -34.71
C ASP A 668 22.02 1.58 -33.93
N LEU A 669 22.09 1.58 -32.59
CA LEU A 669 21.07 1.05 -31.70
C LEU A 669 20.81 2.01 -30.53
N GLU A 670 19.60 2.57 -30.49
CA GLU A 670 19.16 3.49 -29.44
C GLU A 670 18.19 2.80 -28.47
N GLY A 671 18.47 2.88 -27.18
CA GLY A 671 17.60 2.33 -26.12
C GLY A 671 16.38 3.19 -25.79
N SER A 672 16.28 4.40 -26.36
CA SER A 672 15.28 5.41 -26.02
C SER A 672 13.83 4.92 -26.18
N PHE A 673 13.53 4.20 -27.26
CA PHE A 673 12.18 3.71 -27.54
C PHE A 673 11.73 2.63 -26.56
N LEU A 674 12.61 1.67 -26.27
CA LEU A 674 12.35 0.62 -25.31
C LEU A 674 12.21 1.19 -23.88
N ALA A 675 13.07 2.15 -23.52
CA ALA A 675 12.99 2.87 -22.27
C ALA A 675 11.65 3.63 -22.13
N ALA A 676 11.21 4.32 -23.19
CA ALA A 676 9.97 5.07 -23.23
C ALA A 676 8.71 4.19 -23.16
N ILE A 677 8.65 3.10 -23.92
CA ILE A 677 7.48 2.20 -23.92
C ILE A 677 7.44 1.35 -22.65
N GLY A 678 8.61 1.00 -22.13
CA GLY A 678 8.74 0.18 -20.95
C GLY A 678 8.64 0.93 -19.64
N ASP A 679 8.86 2.24 -19.61
CA ASP A 679 9.17 2.96 -18.37
C ASP A 679 10.25 2.20 -17.56
N VAL A 680 11.37 1.89 -18.25
CA VAL A 680 12.56 1.19 -17.71
C VAL A 680 13.81 1.97 -18.09
N ILE A 681 14.89 1.82 -17.32
CA ILE A 681 16.20 2.36 -17.72
C ILE A 681 16.86 1.36 -18.67
N VAL A 682 17.30 1.84 -19.83
CA VAL A 682 18.07 1.02 -20.77
C VAL A 682 19.52 1.50 -20.77
N VAL A 683 20.44 0.57 -20.60
CA VAL A 683 21.89 0.79 -20.65
C VAL A 683 22.43 -0.06 -21.80
N THR A 684 22.96 0.57 -22.85
CA THR A 684 23.73 -0.16 -23.87
C THR A 684 25.21 -0.10 -23.53
N ALA A 685 25.90 -1.22 -23.67
CA ALA A 685 27.29 -1.36 -23.26
C ALA A 685 28.12 -2.04 -24.36
N SER A 686 29.27 -1.45 -24.68
CA SER A 686 30.27 -2.08 -25.54
C SER A 686 31.31 -2.81 -24.71
N TYR A 687 31.89 -3.87 -25.26
CA TYR A 687 32.92 -4.70 -24.60
C TYR A 687 33.90 -5.20 -25.66
N ARG A 688 35.16 -5.47 -25.29
CA ARG A 688 36.15 -5.89 -26.29
C ARG A 688 35.79 -7.24 -26.92
N VAL A 689 35.92 -7.32 -28.24
CA VAL A 689 35.72 -8.54 -29.05
C VAL A 689 36.95 -8.85 -29.89
N GLY A 690 36.94 -10.01 -30.54
CA GLY A 690 38.07 -10.47 -31.35
C GLY A 690 39.33 -10.66 -30.51
N ILE A 691 40.48 -10.47 -31.15
CA ILE A 691 41.80 -10.57 -30.50
C ILE A 691 41.92 -9.66 -29.26
N PHE A 692 41.36 -8.45 -29.29
CA PHE A 692 41.52 -7.46 -28.22
C PHE A 692 40.83 -7.89 -26.92
N GLY A 693 39.78 -8.72 -27.00
CA GLY A 693 39.02 -9.20 -25.84
C GLY A 693 39.37 -10.61 -25.41
N PHE A 694 39.83 -11.48 -26.32
CA PHE A 694 39.84 -12.93 -26.07
C PHE A 694 41.15 -13.64 -26.44
N LEU A 695 42.24 -12.93 -26.68
CA LEU A 695 43.56 -13.54 -26.87
C LEU A 695 44.01 -14.26 -25.58
N SER A 696 44.32 -15.56 -25.68
CA SER A 696 44.86 -16.35 -24.58
C SER A 696 46.07 -17.16 -25.04
N THR A 697 47.08 -17.24 -24.20
CA THR A 697 48.25 -18.12 -24.37
C THR A 697 48.19 -19.34 -23.45
N GLY A 698 47.11 -19.51 -22.69
CA GLY A 698 47.01 -20.53 -21.65
C GLY A 698 48.01 -20.33 -20.49
N SER A 699 48.57 -19.13 -20.35
CA SER A 699 49.53 -18.75 -19.32
C SER A 699 49.16 -17.41 -18.70
N SER A 700 49.84 -17.01 -17.62
CA SER A 700 49.61 -15.70 -16.97
C SER A 700 49.96 -14.51 -17.84
N GLU A 701 50.77 -14.68 -18.91
CA GLU A 701 51.12 -13.62 -19.85
C GLU A 701 49.91 -13.09 -20.63
N ALA A 702 48.97 -13.98 -20.94
CA ALA A 702 47.69 -13.64 -21.54
C ALA A 702 46.64 -14.68 -21.11
N SER A 703 45.89 -14.36 -20.05
CA SER A 703 44.84 -15.23 -19.51
C SER A 703 43.69 -15.46 -20.50
N GLY A 704 43.37 -14.46 -21.32
CA GLY A 704 42.12 -14.39 -22.06
C GLY A 704 40.96 -13.84 -21.22
N ASN A 705 39.74 -13.97 -21.76
CA ASN A 705 38.48 -13.55 -21.14
C ASN A 705 38.34 -12.05 -20.82
N TRP A 706 39.17 -11.16 -21.34
CA TRP A 706 39.07 -9.73 -21.00
C TRP A 706 37.77 -9.09 -21.47
N GLY A 707 37.25 -9.46 -22.64
CA GLY A 707 35.91 -9.03 -23.09
C GLY A 707 34.78 -9.49 -22.17
N LEU A 708 34.92 -10.67 -21.56
CA LEU A 708 33.98 -11.19 -20.56
C LEU A 708 34.12 -10.43 -19.22
N LEU A 709 35.35 -10.08 -18.82
CA LEU A 709 35.59 -9.27 -17.63
C LEU A 709 35.15 -7.82 -17.82
N ASP A 710 35.17 -7.29 -19.05
CA ASP A 710 34.60 -5.98 -19.39
C ASP A 710 33.09 -5.96 -19.07
N GLN A 711 32.36 -7.03 -19.41
CA GLN A 711 30.94 -7.16 -19.06
C GLN A 711 30.72 -7.19 -17.54
N VAL A 712 31.59 -7.85 -16.79
CA VAL A 712 31.57 -7.83 -15.31
C VAL A 712 31.82 -6.41 -14.78
N ALA A 713 32.78 -5.67 -15.34
CA ALA A 713 33.07 -4.29 -14.94
C ALA A 713 31.88 -3.36 -15.21
N ALA A 714 31.25 -3.48 -16.38
CA ALA A 714 30.05 -2.73 -16.73
C ALA A 714 28.87 -3.03 -15.77
N LEU A 715 28.60 -4.31 -15.50
CA LEU A 715 27.54 -4.71 -14.56
C LEU A 715 27.83 -4.22 -13.13
N THR A 716 29.10 -4.26 -12.71
CA THR A 716 29.53 -3.76 -11.40
C THR A 716 29.33 -2.24 -11.30
N TRP A 717 29.65 -1.50 -12.36
CA TRP A 717 29.38 -0.06 -12.45
C TRP A 717 27.87 0.23 -12.33
N VAL A 718 27.03 -0.53 -13.04
CA VAL A 718 25.56 -0.38 -12.97
C VAL A 718 25.07 -0.65 -11.55
N GLN A 719 25.50 -1.74 -10.93
CA GLN A 719 25.14 -2.07 -9.54
C GLN A 719 25.50 -0.94 -8.56
N ALA A 720 26.66 -0.29 -8.76
CA ALA A 720 27.15 0.76 -7.88
C ALA A 720 26.49 2.14 -8.09
N HIS A 721 26.02 2.43 -9.30
CA HIS A 721 25.67 3.81 -9.69
C HIS A 721 24.25 4.00 -10.23
N ILE A 722 23.54 2.94 -10.62
CA ILE A 722 22.25 3.09 -11.30
C ILE A 722 21.15 3.69 -10.42
N SER A 723 21.28 3.59 -9.09
CA SER A 723 20.38 4.22 -8.13
C SER A 723 20.36 5.75 -8.24
N SER A 724 21.50 6.37 -8.60
CA SER A 724 21.55 7.82 -8.86
C SER A 724 20.68 8.22 -10.05
N PHE A 725 20.50 7.31 -11.01
CA PHE A 725 19.67 7.51 -12.19
C PHE A 725 18.21 7.08 -11.99
N GLY A 726 17.83 6.67 -10.76
CA GLY A 726 16.47 6.21 -10.41
C GLY A 726 16.24 4.69 -10.57
N GLY A 727 17.24 3.90 -10.96
CA GLY A 727 17.13 2.46 -11.13
C GLY A 727 17.30 1.66 -9.84
N ASP A 728 16.69 0.47 -9.75
CA ASP A 728 16.91 -0.50 -8.67
C ASP A 728 18.03 -1.48 -9.05
N PRO A 729 19.18 -1.49 -8.35
CA PRO A 729 20.25 -2.46 -8.59
C PRO A 729 19.80 -3.92 -8.41
N ARG A 730 18.70 -4.18 -7.67
CA ARG A 730 18.12 -5.52 -7.49
C ARG A 730 17.21 -5.96 -8.64
N GLN A 731 16.92 -5.06 -9.59
CA GLN A 731 16.08 -5.31 -10.77
C GLN A 731 16.84 -5.07 -12.09
N VAL A 732 18.13 -5.40 -12.10
CA VAL A 732 18.96 -5.37 -13.30
C VAL A 732 18.76 -6.65 -14.11
N SER A 733 18.44 -6.51 -15.39
CA SER A 733 18.38 -7.60 -16.37
C SER A 733 19.54 -7.47 -17.34
N VAL A 734 20.19 -8.59 -17.68
CA VAL A 734 21.29 -8.62 -18.67
C VAL A 734 20.79 -9.15 -20.00
N ALA A 735 21.26 -8.58 -21.10
CA ALA A 735 20.86 -8.99 -22.44
C ALA A 735 22.00 -8.82 -23.44
N ALA A 736 21.99 -9.62 -24.49
CA ALA A 736 22.93 -9.49 -25.61
C ALA A 736 22.36 -10.16 -26.86
N ASP A 737 22.87 -9.77 -28.03
CA ASP A 737 22.51 -10.35 -29.31
C ASP A 737 23.61 -11.22 -29.93
N ARG A 738 23.19 -12.18 -30.75
CA ARG A 738 24.02 -13.05 -31.59
C ARG A 738 25.17 -13.69 -30.80
N GLY A 739 26.41 -13.55 -31.26
CA GLY A 739 27.60 -14.07 -30.57
C GLY A 739 27.84 -13.44 -29.19
N GLY A 740 27.31 -12.23 -28.96
CA GLY A 740 27.33 -11.63 -27.64
C GLY A 740 26.45 -12.36 -26.64
N ALA A 741 25.35 -12.98 -27.08
CA ALA A 741 24.52 -13.83 -26.22
C ALA A 741 25.25 -15.13 -25.81
N ASP A 742 26.04 -15.71 -26.72
CA ASP A 742 26.90 -16.87 -26.40
C ASP A 742 27.88 -16.52 -25.25
N ILE A 743 28.56 -15.36 -25.34
CA ILE A 743 29.49 -14.89 -24.31
C ILE A 743 28.77 -14.50 -23.01
N THR A 744 27.73 -13.69 -23.10
CA THR A 744 27.00 -13.14 -21.93
C THR A 744 26.35 -14.25 -21.10
N SER A 745 25.89 -15.33 -21.77
CA SER A 745 25.29 -16.48 -21.10
C SER A 745 26.24 -17.22 -20.15
N ILE A 746 27.56 -17.02 -20.27
CA ILE A 746 28.55 -17.53 -19.31
C ILE A 746 28.32 -16.98 -17.90
N HIS A 747 27.86 -15.73 -17.79
CA HIS A 747 27.57 -15.13 -16.49
C HIS A 747 26.46 -15.88 -15.72
N LEU A 748 25.64 -16.69 -16.39
CA LEU A 748 24.67 -17.57 -15.73
C LEU A 748 25.32 -18.75 -14.99
N LEU A 749 26.55 -19.11 -15.36
CA LEU A 749 27.30 -20.24 -14.79
C LEU A 749 28.15 -19.87 -13.57
N THR A 750 28.51 -18.59 -13.45
CA THR A 750 29.57 -18.12 -12.55
C THR A 750 29.05 -17.43 -11.28
N THR A 751 27.76 -17.55 -10.97
CA THR A 751 27.13 -16.78 -9.88
C THR A 751 27.33 -17.42 -8.50
N SER A 752 28.15 -16.77 -7.66
CA SER A 752 28.05 -16.90 -6.20
C SER A 752 26.84 -16.11 -5.71
N ALA A 753 26.05 -16.66 -4.77
CA ALA A 753 24.82 -16.01 -4.30
C ALA A 753 25.05 -14.63 -3.63
N SER A 754 26.27 -14.37 -3.13
CA SER A 754 26.68 -13.13 -2.47
C SER A 754 27.11 -12.00 -3.41
N SER A 755 27.31 -12.26 -4.72
CA SER A 755 27.83 -11.31 -5.70
C SER A 755 26.95 -11.20 -6.95
N ARG A 756 25.62 -11.34 -6.79
CA ARG A 756 24.68 -11.38 -7.92
C ARG A 756 24.56 -10.02 -8.59
N LEU A 757 25.05 -9.92 -9.84
CA LEU A 757 25.08 -8.68 -10.62
C LEU A 757 23.81 -8.40 -11.44
N PHE A 758 22.95 -9.41 -11.63
CA PHE A 758 21.69 -9.27 -12.37
C PHE A 758 20.66 -10.29 -11.90
N ARG A 759 19.38 -9.99 -12.14
CA ARG A 759 18.23 -10.79 -11.73
C ARG A 759 17.65 -11.65 -12.85
N ARG A 760 17.69 -11.16 -14.10
CA ARG A 760 17.06 -11.82 -15.28
C ARG A 760 18.00 -11.77 -16.47
N ALA A 761 17.82 -12.68 -17.42
CA ALA A 761 18.61 -12.73 -18.64
C ALA A 761 17.74 -12.80 -19.91
N VAL A 762 18.12 -12.03 -20.93
CA VAL A 762 17.54 -12.06 -22.27
C VAL A 762 18.62 -12.43 -23.28
N LEU A 763 18.58 -13.67 -23.78
CA LEU A 763 19.59 -14.20 -24.72
C LEU A 763 19.01 -14.27 -26.13
N MET A 764 19.45 -13.36 -27.00
CA MET A 764 18.92 -13.20 -28.35
C MET A 764 19.86 -13.85 -29.37
N GLY A 765 19.56 -15.07 -29.78
CA GLY A 765 20.34 -15.80 -30.79
C GLY A 765 21.62 -16.47 -30.26
N GLY A 766 21.76 -16.71 -28.95
CA GLY A 766 22.93 -17.40 -28.42
C GLY A 766 22.69 -18.16 -27.13
N SER A 767 23.64 -19.04 -26.79
CA SER A 767 23.59 -19.95 -25.66
C SER A 767 24.99 -20.40 -25.24
N VAL A 768 25.19 -20.62 -23.95
CA VAL A 768 26.45 -21.12 -23.39
C VAL A 768 26.75 -22.57 -23.80
N LEU A 769 25.73 -23.27 -24.32
CA LEU A 769 25.83 -24.61 -24.88
C LEU A 769 26.22 -24.59 -26.36
N SER A 770 26.38 -23.41 -26.98
CA SER A 770 26.89 -23.35 -28.34
C SER A 770 28.30 -23.96 -28.37
N PRO A 771 28.63 -24.84 -29.35
CA PRO A 771 29.95 -25.45 -29.44
C PRO A 771 31.12 -24.45 -29.53
N ALA A 772 30.85 -23.21 -29.93
CA ALA A 772 31.84 -22.14 -30.05
C ALA A 772 31.81 -21.13 -28.87
N ALA A 773 30.94 -21.32 -27.86
CA ALA A 773 30.81 -20.38 -26.74
C ALA A 773 32.05 -20.35 -25.82
N ALA A 774 32.78 -21.48 -25.73
CA ALA A 774 34.05 -21.56 -25.03
C ALA A 774 35.02 -22.44 -25.84
N ILE A 775 36.21 -21.90 -26.14
CA ILE A 775 37.25 -22.61 -26.90
C ILE A 775 38.25 -23.29 -25.96
N SER A 776 38.86 -24.37 -26.44
CA SER A 776 39.91 -25.08 -25.70
C SER A 776 41.20 -24.26 -25.65
N GLN A 777 41.97 -24.40 -24.56
CA GLN A 777 43.24 -23.68 -24.39
C GLN A 777 44.23 -23.97 -25.54
N LYS A 778 44.26 -25.22 -26.02
CA LYS A 778 45.08 -25.63 -27.16
C LYS A 778 44.80 -24.78 -28.40
N ARG A 779 43.52 -24.61 -28.76
CA ARG A 779 43.13 -23.81 -29.92
C ARG A 779 43.39 -22.33 -29.72
N ALA A 780 43.17 -21.81 -28.52
CA ALA A 780 43.50 -20.43 -28.21
C ALA A 780 45.00 -20.16 -28.41
N GLN A 781 45.87 -21.09 -27.98
CA GLN A 781 47.32 -21.03 -28.20
C GLN A 781 47.71 -21.13 -29.68
N GLU A 782 47.11 -22.07 -30.41
CA GLU A 782 47.34 -22.22 -31.86
C GLU A 782 46.94 -20.95 -32.62
N GLN A 783 45.79 -20.37 -32.27
CA GLN A 783 45.30 -19.13 -32.88
C GLN A 783 46.19 -17.93 -32.53
N ALA A 784 46.67 -17.83 -31.29
CA ALA A 784 47.63 -16.81 -30.87
C ALA A 784 48.95 -16.91 -31.66
N ALA A 785 49.48 -18.13 -31.84
CA ALA A 785 50.70 -18.36 -32.60
C ALA A 785 50.52 -18.04 -34.10
N ALA A 786 49.39 -18.45 -34.71
CA ALA A 786 49.09 -18.16 -36.11
C ALA A 786 49.01 -16.65 -36.36
N LEU A 787 48.37 -15.91 -35.46
CA LEU A 787 48.32 -14.45 -35.54
C LEU A 787 49.71 -13.82 -35.35
N ALA A 788 50.49 -14.27 -34.36
CA ALA A 788 51.84 -13.75 -34.15
C ALA A 788 52.70 -13.92 -35.40
N GLN A 789 52.61 -15.06 -36.09
CA GLN A 789 53.28 -15.29 -37.37
C GLN A 789 52.81 -14.31 -38.46
N GLU A 790 51.49 -14.10 -38.59
CA GLU A 790 50.92 -13.20 -39.60
C GLU A 790 51.44 -11.76 -39.46
N VAL A 791 51.64 -11.27 -38.23
CA VAL A 791 52.15 -9.90 -37.99
C VAL A 791 53.66 -9.84 -37.73
N SER A 792 54.38 -10.93 -38.02
CA SER A 792 55.84 -11.04 -37.84
C SER A 792 56.29 -10.75 -36.39
N CYS A 793 55.55 -11.27 -35.42
CA CYS A 793 55.94 -11.32 -34.01
C CYS A 793 56.53 -12.69 -33.64
N PRO A 794 57.42 -12.77 -32.63
CA PRO A 794 57.90 -14.04 -32.09
C PRO A 794 56.74 -14.92 -31.61
N THR A 795 56.84 -16.23 -31.81
CA THR A 795 55.86 -17.20 -31.28
C THR A 795 56.25 -17.79 -29.93
N SER A 796 57.50 -17.60 -29.51
CA SER A 796 58.05 -18.05 -28.23
C SER A 796 59.29 -17.22 -27.86
N PRO A 797 59.55 -16.96 -26.56
CA PRO A 797 58.66 -17.20 -25.42
C PRO A 797 57.39 -16.30 -25.49
N TYR A 798 56.33 -16.67 -24.77
CA TYR A 798 55.06 -15.90 -24.80
C TYR A 798 55.22 -14.45 -24.33
N SER A 799 56.18 -14.16 -23.46
CA SER A 799 56.53 -12.78 -23.06
C SER A 799 56.89 -11.90 -24.25
N ASP A 800 57.70 -12.42 -25.18
CA ASP A 800 58.20 -11.69 -26.35
C ASP A 800 57.10 -11.54 -27.39
N MET A 801 56.28 -12.58 -27.57
CA MET A 801 55.05 -12.51 -28.38
C MET A 801 54.15 -11.38 -27.89
N MET A 802 53.80 -11.37 -26.60
CA MET A 802 52.89 -10.39 -26.03
C MET A 802 53.47 -8.97 -26.07
N SER A 803 54.76 -8.81 -25.80
CA SER A 803 55.46 -7.53 -25.92
C SER A 803 55.39 -6.98 -27.35
N CYS A 804 55.60 -7.83 -28.36
CA CYS A 804 55.48 -7.46 -29.76
C CYS A 804 54.04 -7.09 -30.14
N LEU A 805 53.05 -7.91 -29.77
CA LEU A 805 51.63 -7.67 -30.09
C LEU A 805 51.09 -6.39 -29.43
N ARG A 806 51.52 -6.04 -28.21
CA ARG A 806 51.15 -4.78 -27.55
C ARG A 806 51.62 -3.54 -28.32
N GLN A 807 52.71 -3.65 -29.08
CA GLN A 807 53.29 -2.53 -29.84
C GLN A 807 52.69 -2.38 -31.25
N LYS A 808 51.97 -3.39 -31.75
CA LYS A 808 51.38 -3.33 -33.10
C LYS A 808 50.25 -2.28 -33.18
N PRO A 809 50.10 -1.59 -34.31
CA PRO A 809 48.89 -0.80 -34.57
C PRO A 809 47.63 -1.66 -34.53
N ALA A 810 46.52 -1.11 -34.03
CA ALA A 810 45.28 -1.86 -33.83
C ALA A 810 44.64 -2.30 -35.17
N ASP A 811 44.73 -1.48 -36.21
CA ASP A 811 44.28 -1.80 -37.57
C ASP A 811 45.04 -3.00 -38.14
N ILE A 812 46.36 -3.05 -37.98
CA ILE A 812 47.19 -4.19 -38.44
C ILE A 812 46.81 -5.49 -37.73
N LEU A 813 46.56 -5.45 -36.42
CA LEU A 813 46.07 -6.62 -35.69
C LEU A 813 44.66 -7.03 -36.15
N ASN A 814 43.81 -6.05 -36.46
CA ASN A 814 42.44 -6.29 -36.94
C ASN A 814 42.41 -6.94 -38.34
N ASP A 815 43.28 -6.47 -39.23
CA ASP A 815 43.47 -7.03 -40.58
C ASP A 815 43.96 -8.49 -40.49
N ALA A 816 44.94 -8.75 -39.61
CA ALA A 816 45.48 -10.09 -39.39
C ALA A 816 44.42 -11.06 -38.84
N GLN A 817 43.62 -10.66 -37.84
CA GLN A 817 42.54 -11.54 -37.36
C GLN A 817 41.48 -11.78 -38.44
N THR A 818 41.16 -10.77 -39.25
CA THR A 818 40.15 -10.90 -40.32
C THR A 818 40.59 -11.92 -41.36
N LYS A 819 41.86 -11.85 -41.77
CA LYS A 819 42.46 -12.82 -42.71
C LYS A 819 42.41 -14.25 -42.18
N LEU A 820 42.74 -14.46 -40.90
CA LEU A 820 42.71 -15.80 -40.29
C LEU A 820 41.29 -16.35 -40.20
N LEU A 821 40.35 -15.54 -39.69
CA LEU A 821 38.95 -15.95 -39.48
C LEU A 821 38.20 -16.21 -40.80
N ALA A 822 38.68 -15.63 -41.90
CA ALA A 822 38.11 -15.87 -43.23
C ALA A 822 38.27 -17.32 -43.71
N ILE A 823 39.18 -18.12 -43.14
CA ILE A 823 39.49 -19.48 -43.64
C ILE A 823 39.50 -20.57 -42.55
N SER A 824 39.40 -20.21 -41.27
CA SER A 824 39.62 -21.16 -40.15
C SER A 824 38.35 -21.75 -39.54
N GLY A 825 37.16 -21.21 -39.86
CA GLY A 825 35.89 -21.68 -39.30
C GLY A 825 35.63 -21.25 -37.84
N PRO A 826 34.46 -21.61 -37.28
CA PRO A 826 33.91 -21.05 -36.03
C PRO A 826 34.66 -21.46 -34.76
N PHE A 827 35.36 -22.57 -34.81
CA PHE A 827 36.13 -23.11 -33.70
C PHE A 827 37.47 -22.40 -33.46
N HIS A 828 37.91 -21.62 -34.44
CA HIS A 828 39.08 -20.76 -34.38
C HIS A 828 38.70 -19.30 -34.08
N TYR A 829 37.44 -19.04 -33.73
CA TYR A 829 37.02 -17.72 -33.29
C TYR A 829 37.69 -17.34 -31.98
N TRP A 830 37.98 -16.05 -31.83
CA TRP A 830 38.42 -15.49 -30.56
C TRP A 830 37.23 -15.51 -29.59
N GLY A 831 37.33 -16.33 -28.54
CA GLY A 831 36.24 -16.53 -27.60
C GLY A 831 36.72 -16.90 -26.20
N PRO A 832 35.77 -17.04 -25.26
CA PRO A 832 36.07 -17.38 -23.89
C PRO A 832 36.86 -18.69 -23.74
N VAL A 833 37.76 -18.74 -22.76
CA VAL A 833 38.56 -19.93 -22.40
C VAL A 833 38.28 -20.34 -20.95
N VAL A 834 38.42 -21.63 -20.65
CA VAL A 834 38.40 -22.14 -19.27
C VAL A 834 39.73 -21.74 -18.61
N ASP A 835 39.69 -20.70 -17.76
CA ASP A 835 40.85 -20.06 -17.15
C ASP A 835 41.12 -20.52 -15.71
N GLY A 836 40.20 -21.26 -15.09
CA GLY A 836 40.33 -21.65 -13.69
C GLY A 836 40.15 -20.49 -12.71
N ILE A 837 39.71 -19.32 -13.18
CA ILE A 837 39.45 -18.12 -12.36
C ILE A 837 37.98 -17.75 -12.48
N TYR A 838 37.56 -17.28 -13.66
CA TYR A 838 36.18 -16.91 -13.93
C TYR A 838 35.37 -18.13 -14.40
N LEU A 839 35.92 -18.88 -15.36
CA LEU A 839 35.40 -20.14 -15.84
C LEU A 839 36.26 -21.29 -15.30
N GLN A 840 35.77 -21.91 -14.23
CA GLN A 840 36.47 -23.00 -13.53
C GLN A 840 36.48 -24.32 -14.30
N GLU A 841 35.43 -24.56 -15.10
CA GLU A 841 35.24 -25.79 -15.86
C GLU A 841 34.47 -25.51 -17.15
N THR A 842 34.29 -26.54 -17.99
CA THR A 842 33.54 -26.40 -19.23
C THR A 842 32.05 -26.13 -18.96
N PRO A 843 31.36 -25.32 -19.81
CA PRO A 843 29.94 -25.00 -19.63
C PRO A 843 29.02 -26.20 -19.41
N ILE A 844 29.26 -27.30 -20.15
CA ILE A 844 28.47 -28.53 -20.04
C ILE A 844 28.58 -29.14 -18.64
N ARG A 845 29.78 -29.13 -18.02
CA ARG A 845 29.98 -29.62 -16.65
C ARG A 845 29.42 -28.63 -15.62
N ALA A 846 29.61 -27.34 -15.83
CA ALA A 846 29.08 -26.29 -14.95
C ALA A 846 27.55 -26.32 -14.84
N LEU A 847 26.86 -26.61 -15.95
CA LEU A 847 25.40 -26.73 -15.97
C LEU A 847 24.88 -27.95 -15.19
N GLN A 848 25.65 -29.04 -15.14
CA GLN A 848 25.30 -30.24 -14.36
C GLN A 848 25.37 -30.01 -12.84
N ARG A 849 26.05 -28.96 -12.38
CA ARG A 849 26.05 -28.60 -10.96
C ARG A 849 24.71 -28.00 -10.56
N PHE A 850 24.20 -28.39 -9.40
CA PHE A 850 23.03 -27.77 -8.81
C PHE A 850 23.35 -26.33 -8.37
N LEU A 851 22.93 -25.34 -9.17
CA LEU A 851 23.02 -23.92 -8.80
C LEU A 851 21.75 -23.54 -8.00
N ARG A 852 21.93 -22.98 -6.81
CA ARG A 852 20.81 -22.49 -5.95
C ARG A 852 20.19 -21.16 -6.43
N VAL A 853 20.67 -20.60 -7.54
CA VAL A 853 20.28 -19.25 -7.98
C VAL A 853 19.16 -19.34 -9.01
N LYS A 854 18.02 -18.70 -8.70
CA LYS A 854 16.91 -18.55 -9.65
C LYS A 854 17.08 -17.30 -10.52
N VAL A 855 17.19 -17.46 -11.83
CA VAL A 855 17.26 -16.41 -12.86
C VAL A 855 16.21 -16.73 -13.93
N ASP A 856 15.24 -15.83 -14.12
CA ASP A 856 14.27 -15.93 -15.22
C ASP A 856 14.99 -15.71 -16.56
N LEU A 857 14.61 -16.50 -17.57
CA LEU A 857 15.29 -16.53 -18.87
C LEU A 857 14.31 -16.30 -20.03
N LEU A 858 14.53 -15.25 -20.82
CA LEU A 858 13.91 -15.08 -22.13
C LEU A 858 14.96 -15.40 -23.18
N ILE A 859 14.69 -16.38 -24.04
CA ILE A 859 15.66 -16.87 -25.02
C ILE A 859 15.00 -17.09 -26.38
N GLY A 860 15.71 -16.90 -27.48
CA GLY A 860 15.15 -17.17 -28.79
C GLY A 860 16.15 -16.95 -29.90
N SER A 861 15.74 -17.23 -31.13
CA SER A 861 16.59 -17.09 -32.31
C SER A 861 15.81 -16.59 -33.52
N VAL A 862 16.55 -16.24 -34.57
CA VAL A 862 16.03 -15.77 -35.84
C VAL A 862 16.41 -16.75 -36.94
N GLN A 863 15.49 -17.06 -37.86
CA GLN A 863 15.72 -17.95 -39.01
C GLN A 863 16.94 -17.53 -39.85
N ARG A 864 17.26 -16.23 -39.91
CA ARG A 864 18.38 -15.68 -40.67
C ARG A 864 19.69 -15.55 -39.91
N ASP A 865 19.72 -15.94 -38.64
CA ASP A 865 20.96 -15.91 -37.86
C ASP A 865 21.81 -17.14 -38.19
N GLY A 866 22.45 -17.15 -39.35
CA GLY A 866 23.42 -18.16 -39.75
C GLY A 866 24.86 -17.70 -39.55
N LEU A 867 25.80 -18.64 -39.44
CA LEU A 867 27.24 -18.29 -39.35
C LEU A 867 27.75 -17.56 -40.60
N ILE A 868 27.17 -17.88 -41.76
CA ILE A 868 27.43 -17.15 -43.01
C ILE A 868 26.99 -15.68 -42.89
N ASN A 869 25.80 -15.43 -42.35
CA ASN A 869 25.30 -14.09 -42.08
C ASN A 869 26.17 -13.36 -41.03
N ARG A 870 26.57 -14.02 -39.93
CA ARG A 870 27.46 -13.45 -38.91
C ARG A 870 28.83 -13.04 -39.49
N ALA A 871 29.32 -13.76 -40.49
CA ALA A 871 30.59 -13.47 -41.17
C ALA A 871 30.48 -12.46 -42.34
N LYS A 872 29.34 -11.79 -42.54
CA LYS A 872 29.10 -10.88 -43.67
C LYS A 872 30.14 -9.75 -43.77
N ALA A 873 30.58 -9.19 -42.64
CA ALA A 873 31.59 -8.13 -42.60
C ALA A 873 32.97 -8.64 -43.06
N ILE A 874 33.40 -9.81 -42.55
CA ILE A 874 34.65 -10.48 -42.97
C ILE A 874 34.64 -10.74 -44.48
N LYS A 875 33.52 -11.25 -45.02
CA LYS A 875 33.37 -11.50 -46.47
C LYS A 875 33.52 -10.22 -47.29
N LYS A 876 32.83 -9.14 -46.91
CA LYS A 876 32.94 -7.83 -47.59
C LYS A 876 34.37 -7.29 -47.56
N PHE A 877 35.06 -7.42 -46.43
CA PHE A 877 36.45 -7.02 -46.31
C PHE A 877 37.34 -7.81 -47.25
N GLU A 878 37.27 -9.15 -47.24
CA GLU A 878 38.09 -10.00 -48.11
C GLU A 878 37.79 -9.77 -49.60
N GLU A 879 36.53 -9.52 -49.97
CA GLU A 879 36.14 -9.09 -51.30
C GLU A 879 36.78 -7.74 -51.68
N SER A 880 36.80 -6.76 -50.75
CA SER A 880 37.47 -5.46 -50.97
C SER A 880 38.99 -5.58 -51.16
N GLN A 881 39.61 -6.62 -50.59
CA GLN A 881 41.03 -6.94 -50.75
C GLN A 881 41.30 -7.78 -52.02
N GLY A 882 40.27 -8.13 -52.80
CA GLY A 882 40.41 -8.93 -54.04
C GLY A 882 40.68 -10.42 -53.80
N ARG A 883 40.43 -10.95 -52.61
CA ARG A 883 40.77 -12.33 -52.21
C ARG A 883 39.60 -13.28 -52.42
N THR A 884 39.11 -13.43 -53.65
CA THR A 884 37.91 -14.25 -53.95
C THR A 884 38.06 -15.74 -53.63
N SER A 885 39.30 -16.27 -53.58
CA SER A 885 39.59 -17.65 -53.20
C SER A 885 39.30 -17.97 -51.72
N SER A 886 39.23 -16.95 -50.84
CA SER A 886 38.89 -17.14 -49.42
C SER A 886 37.44 -17.60 -49.23
N LYS A 887 36.55 -17.32 -50.20
CA LYS A 887 35.16 -17.76 -50.15
C LYS A 887 35.06 -19.28 -50.14
N THR A 888 35.67 -19.99 -51.08
CA THR A 888 35.57 -21.47 -51.10
C THR A 888 36.19 -22.09 -49.85
N ALA A 889 37.34 -21.57 -49.40
CA ALA A 889 37.99 -22.00 -48.16
C ALA A 889 37.10 -21.78 -46.92
N PHE A 890 36.40 -20.65 -46.84
CA PHE A 890 35.46 -20.34 -45.76
C PHE A 890 34.32 -21.37 -45.66
N TYR A 891 33.72 -21.73 -46.80
CA TYR A 891 32.62 -22.70 -46.82
C TYR A 891 33.11 -24.10 -46.48
N GLN A 892 34.30 -24.49 -46.96
CA GLN A 892 34.93 -25.75 -46.57
C GLN A 892 35.21 -25.79 -45.07
N ALA A 893 35.76 -24.71 -44.49
CA ALA A 893 36.03 -24.63 -43.06
C ALA A 893 34.74 -24.71 -42.21
N LEU A 894 33.64 -24.08 -42.68
CA LEU A 894 32.33 -24.23 -42.06
C LEU A 894 31.80 -25.67 -42.15
N GLN A 895 31.95 -26.34 -43.29
CA GLN A 895 31.53 -27.72 -43.45
C GLN A 895 32.33 -28.66 -42.55
N ASN A 896 33.67 -28.51 -42.50
CA ASN A 896 34.54 -29.28 -41.60
C ASN A 896 34.15 -29.10 -40.12
N SER A 897 33.59 -27.94 -39.75
CA SER A 897 33.14 -27.68 -38.38
C SER A 897 31.86 -28.44 -37.99
N LEU A 898 31.11 -28.96 -38.97
CA LEU A 898 29.95 -29.84 -38.69
C LEU A 898 30.39 -31.21 -38.12
N GLY A 899 31.64 -31.62 -38.35
CA GLY A 899 32.25 -32.77 -37.70
C GLY A 899 32.56 -32.58 -36.21
N GLY A 900 32.25 -31.42 -35.64
CA GLY A 900 32.56 -31.06 -34.26
C GLY A 900 33.99 -30.54 -34.08
N GLU A 901 34.44 -30.49 -32.82
CA GLU A 901 35.74 -29.92 -32.45
C GLU A 901 36.93 -30.59 -33.18
N ASP A 902 36.89 -31.91 -33.27
CA ASP A 902 37.97 -32.70 -33.84
C ASP A 902 37.82 -32.92 -35.35
N SER A 903 36.79 -32.30 -35.98
CA SER A 903 36.41 -32.53 -37.38
C SER A 903 36.28 -34.02 -37.71
N GLU A 904 35.53 -34.76 -36.90
CA GLU A 904 35.33 -36.21 -37.09
C GLU A 904 34.58 -36.46 -38.40
N THR A 905 35.23 -37.17 -39.34
CA THR A 905 34.70 -37.44 -40.69
C THR A 905 33.37 -38.20 -40.66
N SER A 906 33.17 -39.10 -39.69
CA SER A 906 31.91 -39.84 -39.54
C SER A 906 30.74 -38.93 -39.15
N ILE A 907 30.99 -37.93 -38.30
CA ILE A 907 29.98 -36.96 -37.87
C ILE A 907 29.69 -35.98 -39.02
N GLU A 908 30.74 -35.49 -39.67
CA GLU A 908 30.63 -34.59 -40.82
C GLU A 908 29.83 -35.25 -41.96
N ALA A 909 30.15 -36.50 -42.31
CA ALA A 909 29.43 -37.24 -43.36
C ALA A 909 27.95 -37.43 -43.01
N ALA A 910 27.64 -37.76 -41.75
CA ALA A 910 26.26 -37.89 -41.29
C ALA A 910 25.49 -36.56 -41.37
N ALA A 911 26.11 -35.45 -40.96
CA ALA A 911 25.51 -34.12 -41.06
C ALA A 911 25.33 -33.66 -42.51
N THR A 912 26.33 -33.93 -43.36
CA THR A 912 26.32 -33.65 -44.80
C THR A 912 25.17 -34.36 -45.50
N TRP A 913 24.95 -35.64 -45.16
CA TRP A 913 23.82 -36.41 -45.65
C TRP A 913 22.48 -35.88 -45.12
N TYR A 914 22.37 -35.63 -43.81
CA TYR A 914 21.11 -35.19 -43.18
C TYR A 914 20.60 -33.85 -43.73
N TYR A 915 21.51 -32.91 -44.00
CA TYR A 915 21.18 -31.59 -44.55
C TYR A 915 21.25 -31.52 -46.08
N SER A 916 21.53 -32.63 -46.76
CA SER A 916 21.68 -32.71 -48.23
C SER A 916 22.66 -31.67 -48.79
N LEU A 917 23.86 -31.62 -48.22
CA LEU A 917 24.91 -30.66 -48.61
C LEU A 917 25.63 -31.04 -49.92
N GLU A 918 25.44 -32.26 -50.41
CA GLU A 918 25.94 -32.69 -51.72
C GLU A 918 25.23 -31.92 -52.85
N HIS A 919 26.01 -31.27 -53.71
CA HIS A 919 25.50 -30.44 -54.79
C HIS A 919 26.30 -30.66 -56.08
N SER A 920 25.68 -30.41 -57.23
CA SER A 920 26.41 -30.31 -58.50
C SER A 920 27.23 -29.02 -58.50
N THR A 921 28.35 -28.99 -59.24
CA THR A 921 29.23 -27.82 -59.34
C THR A 921 28.54 -26.56 -59.88
N GLU A 922 27.32 -26.66 -60.40
CA GLU A 922 26.55 -25.56 -61.00
C GLU A 922 25.56 -24.88 -60.02
N ASP A 923 25.19 -25.49 -58.88
CA ASP A 923 24.22 -24.93 -57.93
C ASP A 923 24.83 -24.59 -56.55
N TYR A 924 25.69 -23.59 -56.53
CA TYR A 924 26.27 -23.05 -55.28
C TYR A 924 25.22 -22.43 -54.35
N SER A 925 24.03 -22.10 -54.87
CA SER A 925 22.98 -21.41 -54.13
C SER A 925 22.25 -22.31 -53.15
N SER A 926 22.00 -23.57 -53.53
CA SER A 926 21.39 -24.57 -52.66
C SER A 926 22.37 -25.02 -51.58
N PHE A 927 23.62 -25.28 -51.95
CA PHE A 927 24.70 -25.58 -51.01
C PHE A 927 24.85 -24.52 -49.92
N SER A 928 24.96 -23.25 -50.30
CA SER A 928 25.13 -22.16 -49.33
C SER A 928 23.96 -22.07 -48.35
N ARG A 929 22.72 -22.30 -48.82
CA ARG A 929 21.51 -22.27 -47.98
C ARG A 929 21.44 -23.47 -47.05
N ALA A 930 21.73 -24.66 -47.56
CA ALA A 930 21.78 -25.88 -46.76
C ALA A 930 22.87 -25.82 -45.69
N LEU A 931 24.06 -25.29 -46.01
CA LEU A 931 25.15 -25.12 -45.05
C LEU A 931 24.80 -24.10 -43.97
N GLU A 932 24.11 -23.01 -44.35
CA GLU A 932 23.60 -22.04 -43.38
C GLU A 932 22.57 -22.68 -42.44
N ASN A 933 21.69 -23.55 -42.95
CA ASN A 933 20.73 -24.29 -42.14
C ASN A 933 21.42 -25.24 -41.15
N ALA A 934 22.38 -26.03 -41.64
CA ALA A 934 23.14 -26.97 -40.81
C ALA A 934 23.89 -26.26 -39.68
N THR A 935 24.61 -25.18 -40.02
CA THR A 935 25.38 -24.41 -39.04
C THR A 935 24.47 -23.64 -38.07
N ARG A 936 23.35 -23.06 -38.52
CA ARG A 936 22.39 -22.40 -37.63
C ARG A 936 21.79 -23.37 -36.63
N ASP A 937 21.42 -24.57 -37.06
CA ASP A 937 20.83 -25.55 -36.16
C ASP A 937 21.87 -26.06 -35.14
N TYR A 938 23.10 -26.36 -35.58
CA TYR A 938 24.16 -26.87 -34.70
C TYR A 938 24.72 -25.82 -33.73
N PHE A 939 24.95 -24.58 -34.18
CA PHE A 939 25.60 -23.55 -33.37
C PHE A 939 24.63 -22.62 -32.63
N ILE A 940 23.36 -22.54 -33.03
CA ILE A 940 22.41 -21.54 -32.51
C ILE A 940 21.11 -22.19 -32.02
N ASN A 941 20.27 -22.75 -32.91
CA ASN A 941 18.91 -23.18 -32.54
C ASN A 941 18.91 -24.32 -31.52
N CYS A 942 19.66 -25.40 -31.79
CA CYS A 942 19.65 -26.57 -30.91
C CYS A 942 20.33 -26.31 -29.56
N PRO A 943 21.47 -25.59 -29.49
CA PRO A 943 22.03 -25.13 -28.22
C PRO A 943 21.10 -24.25 -27.38
N ILE A 944 20.28 -23.41 -28.03
CA ILE A 944 19.25 -22.60 -27.36
C ILE A 944 18.15 -23.50 -26.77
N ILE A 945 17.66 -24.47 -27.54
CA ILE A 945 16.63 -25.42 -27.10
C ILE A 945 17.16 -26.28 -25.95
N ASP A 946 18.39 -26.78 -26.04
CA ASP A 946 19.02 -27.56 -24.97
C ASP A 946 19.21 -26.71 -23.70
N MET A 947 19.55 -25.43 -23.85
CA MET A 947 19.69 -24.51 -22.71
C MET A 947 18.34 -24.25 -22.04
N ALA A 948 17.29 -23.96 -22.81
CA ALA A 948 15.93 -23.77 -22.29
C ALA A 948 15.44 -25.03 -21.56
N ASN A 949 15.64 -26.21 -22.15
CA ASN A 949 15.31 -27.49 -21.54
C ASN A 949 16.06 -27.73 -20.22
N HIS A 950 17.36 -27.48 -20.19
CA HIS A 950 18.17 -27.65 -18.99
C HIS A 950 17.73 -26.70 -17.88
N TRP A 951 17.51 -25.43 -18.22
CA TRP A 951 17.10 -24.41 -17.25
C TRP A 951 15.72 -24.71 -16.65
N ALA A 952 14.80 -25.23 -17.47
CA ALA A 952 13.43 -25.55 -17.05
C ALA A 952 13.37 -26.77 -16.15
N ARG A 953 14.14 -27.83 -16.46
CA ARG A 953 14.18 -29.06 -15.66
C ARG A 953 14.71 -28.82 -14.25
N GLU A 954 15.68 -27.92 -14.12
CA GLU A 954 16.30 -27.57 -12.84
C GLU A 954 15.48 -26.51 -12.05
N ALA A 955 14.31 -26.10 -12.55
CA ALA A 955 13.43 -25.09 -11.95
C ALA A 955 14.17 -23.78 -11.56
N ARG A 956 15.09 -23.34 -12.43
CA ARG A 956 15.97 -22.17 -12.20
C ARG A 956 15.29 -20.83 -12.45
N GLY A 957 14.00 -20.78 -12.78
CA GLY A 957 13.26 -19.55 -13.05
C GLY A 957 12.20 -19.77 -14.13
N ASN A 958 11.41 -18.75 -14.39
CA ASN A 958 10.44 -18.79 -15.48
C ASN A 958 11.18 -18.69 -16.82
N ILE A 959 10.79 -19.49 -17.82
CA ILE A 959 11.46 -19.51 -19.13
C ILE A 959 10.48 -19.22 -20.25
N TYR A 960 10.85 -18.29 -21.11
CA TYR A 960 10.06 -17.91 -22.28
C TYR A 960 10.92 -18.01 -23.53
N MET A 961 10.44 -18.77 -24.51
CA MET A 961 11.13 -18.97 -25.77
C MET A 961 10.45 -18.24 -26.91
N TYR A 962 11.21 -17.61 -27.81
CA TYR A 962 10.70 -17.06 -29.07
C TYR A 962 11.45 -17.58 -30.30
N TYR A 963 10.80 -17.43 -31.46
CA TYR A 963 11.42 -17.65 -32.76
C TYR A 963 10.96 -16.60 -33.77
N VAL A 964 11.88 -16.06 -34.56
CA VAL A 964 11.53 -15.11 -35.63
C VAL A 964 11.65 -15.79 -36.99
N PRO A 965 10.54 -15.90 -37.76
CA PRO A 965 10.55 -16.52 -39.08
C PRO A 965 11.26 -15.63 -40.11
N GLU A 966 11.47 -16.16 -41.32
CA GLU A 966 12.10 -15.40 -42.39
C GLU A 966 11.16 -14.29 -42.92
N THR A 967 11.61 -13.04 -42.80
CA THR A 967 10.94 -11.87 -43.38
C THR A 967 11.67 -11.41 -44.63
N TYR A 968 10.98 -11.41 -45.78
CA TYR A 968 11.55 -11.06 -47.09
C TYR A 968 11.87 -9.56 -47.30
N SER A 969 11.41 -8.68 -46.40
CA SER A 969 11.31 -7.24 -46.68
C SER A 969 12.55 -6.37 -46.37
N GLN A 970 13.56 -6.85 -45.62
CA GLN A 970 14.67 -5.98 -45.19
C GLN A 970 16.03 -6.71 -45.16
N ASN A 971 16.72 -6.70 -46.32
CA ASN A 971 18.02 -7.36 -46.52
C ASN A 971 19.25 -6.48 -46.21
N SER A 972 19.07 -5.19 -45.91
CA SER A 972 20.15 -4.20 -45.89
C SER A 972 20.72 -3.88 -44.50
N MET A 973 20.01 -4.16 -43.41
CA MET A 973 20.44 -3.82 -42.05
C MET A 973 21.31 -4.91 -41.41
N GLU A 974 22.18 -4.49 -40.50
CA GLU A 974 23.08 -5.38 -39.75
C GLU A 974 22.40 -6.04 -38.56
N LEU A 975 21.54 -5.29 -37.86
CA LEU A 975 20.69 -5.80 -36.78
C LEU A 975 19.72 -6.84 -37.33
N LEU A 976 19.47 -7.90 -36.56
CA LEU A 976 18.46 -8.91 -36.89
C LEU A 976 17.07 -8.48 -36.43
N ALA A 977 16.04 -9.07 -37.04
CA ALA A 977 14.65 -8.65 -36.89
C ALA A 977 14.15 -8.66 -35.42
N ASP A 978 14.62 -9.59 -34.59
CA ASP A 978 14.28 -9.62 -33.16
C ASP A 978 14.78 -8.38 -32.42
N VAL A 979 16.06 -8.00 -32.60
CA VAL A 979 16.63 -6.79 -31.99
C VAL A 979 15.98 -5.53 -32.57
N GLN A 980 15.74 -5.48 -33.88
CA GLN A 980 15.06 -4.35 -34.52
C GLN A 980 13.68 -4.10 -33.90
N TYR A 981 12.88 -5.16 -33.72
CA TYR A 981 11.55 -5.04 -33.13
C TYR A 981 11.60 -4.77 -31.62
N ALA A 982 12.53 -5.38 -30.89
CA ALA A 982 12.67 -5.21 -29.45
C ALA A 982 13.20 -3.84 -29.03
N PHE A 983 13.98 -3.16 -29.87
CA PHE A 983 14.51 -1.81 -29.58
C PHE A 983 13.72 -0.68 -30.26
N GLY A 984 12.60 -0.99 -30.91
CA GLY A 984 11.74 0.02 -31.51
C GLY A 984 12.33 0.69 -32.75
N LEU A 985 13.22 0.02 -33.47
CA LEU A 985 13.80 0.53 -34.73
C LEU A 985 12.76 1.02 -35.75
N PRO A 986 11.57 0.39 -35.88
CA PRO A 986 10.50 0.91 -36.74
C PRO A 986 9.99 2.32 -36.41
N PHE A 987 10.25 2.82 -35.20
CA PHE A 987 9.88 4.17 -34.74
C PHE A 987 11.03 5.17 -34.84
N HIS A 988 12.25 4.71 -35.14
CA HIS A 988 13.40 5.58 -35.26
C HIS A 988 13.28 6.46 -36.53
N PRO A 989 13.50 7.79 -36.44
CA PRO A 989 13.22 8.73 -37.54
C PRO A 989 13.90 8.38 -38.87
N GLN A 990 15.10 7.80 -38.81
CA GLN A 990 15.84 7.43 -40.02
C GLN A 990 15.32 6.18 -40.74
N TYR A 991 14.69 5.27 -39.99
CA TYR A 991 14.19 4.01 -40.51
C TYR A 991 12.67 3.99 -40.62
N GLU A 992 11.99 5.03 -40.13
CA GLU A 992 10.54 5.11 -40.01
C GLU A 992 9.79 4.79 -41.33
N GLN A 993 10.36 5.20 -42.47
CA GLN A 993 9.79 4.98 -43.81
C GLN A 993 10.06 3.58 -44.38
N GLN A 994 10.95 2.80 -43.75
CA GLN A 994 11.34 1.47 -44.21
C GLN A 994 10.45 0.34 -43.65
N PHE A 995 9.59 0.64 -42.67
CA PHE A 995 8.75 -0.33 -41.97
C PHE A 995 7.26 -0.09 -42.21
N THR A 996 6.50 -1.16 -42.40
CA THR A 996 5.04 -1.10 -42.56
C THR A 996 4.34 -0.82 -41.23
N LEU A 997 3.08 -0.39 -41.28
CA LEU A 997 2.26 -0.19 -40.07
C LEU A 997 2.08 -1.48 -39.25
N GLU A 998 1.99 -2.64 -39.92
CA GLU A 998 1.94 -3.94 -39.25
C GLU A 998 3.24 -4.25 -38.50
N GLN A 999 4.40 -3.96 -39.09
CA GLN A 999 5.70 -4.13 -38.43
C GLN A 999 5.88 -3.16 -37.25
N LYS A 1000 5.41 -1.91 -37.36
CA LYS A 1000 5.39 -0.95 -36.24
C LYS A 1000 4.51 -1.45 -35.10
N SER A 1001 3.32 -1.96 -35.41
CA SER A 1001 2.40 -2.56 -34.43
C SER A 1001 3.00 -3.81 -33.76
N LEU A 1002 3.65 -4.68 -34.54
CA LEU A 1002 4.35 -5.86 -34.04
C LEU A 1002 5.50 -5.48 -33.10
N SER A 1003 6.34 -4.52 -33.49
CA SER A 1003 7.43 -3.99 -32.66
C SER A 1003 6.92 -3.42 -31.35
N LEU A 1004 5.81 -2.68 -31.36
CA LEU A 1004 5.21 -2.15 -30.14
C LEU A 1004 4.81 -3.26 -29.15
N LYS A 1005 4.25 -4.38 -29.64
CA LYS A 1005 3.89 -5.54 -28.81
C LYS A 1005 5.13 -6.29 -28.31
N ILE A 1006 6.17 -6.43 -29.16
CA ILE A 1006 7.43 -7.08 -28.78
C ILE A 1006 8.15 -6.27 -27.69
N MET A 1007 8.24 -4.94 -27.84
CA MET A 1007 8.79 -4.06 -26.81
C MET A 1007 8.09 -4.28 -25.46
N LYS A 1008 6.76 -4.39 -25.45
CA LYS A 1008 5.99 -4.67 -24.22
C LYS A 1008 6.31 -6.02 -23.61
N TYR A 1009 6.42 -7.08 -24.40
CA TYR A 1009 6.83 -8.38 -23.86
C TYR A 1009 8.20 -8.31 -23.19
N PHE A 1010 9.16 -7.64 -23.83
CA PHE A 1010 10.50 -7.49 -23.29
C PHE A 1010 10.49 -6.65 -22.02
N THR A 1011 9.78 -5.52 -21.99
CA THR A 1011 9.73 -4.63 -20.82
C THR A 1011 8.99 -5.25 -19.65
N ASN A 1012 7.88 -5.96 -19.90
CA ASN A 1012 7.19 -6.75 -18.89
C ASN A 1012 8.13 -7.81 -18.31
N PHE A 1013 8.84 -8.56 -19.16
CA PHE A 1013 9.82 -9.54 -18.70
C PHE A 1013 10.96 -8.90 -17.89
N ILE A 1014 11.46 -7.73 -18.30
CA ILE A 1014 12.51 -6.99 -17.56
C ILE A 1014 12.00 -6.57 -16.18
N LYS A 1015 10.72 -6.15 -16.07
CA LYS A 1015 10.08 -5.75 -14.80
C LYS A 1015 9.78 -6.94 -13.89
N THR A 1016 9.13 -7.98 -14.42
CA THR A 1016 8.50 -9.03 -13.61
C THR A 1016 9.14 -10.42 -13.78
N GLY A 1017 9.83 -10.66 -14.89
CA GLY A 1017 10.28 -12.00 -15.28
C GLY A 1017 9.20 -12.78 -16.01
N ASN A 1018 8.08 -12.14 -16.35
CA ASN A 1018 6.99 -12.70 -17.13
C ASN A 1018 6.56 -11.69 -18.21
N PRO A 1019 6.63 -12.03 -19.51
CA PRO A 1019 6.29 -11.10 -20.59
C PRO A 1019 4.81 -10.70 -20.61
N ASN A 1020 3.93 -11.43 -19.92
CA ASN A 1020 2.49 -11.18 -19.92
C ASN A 1020 2.04 -10.09 -18.94
N TYR A 1021 2.76 -9.90 -17.84
CA TYR A 1021 2.31 -9.06 -16.72
C TYR A 1021 3.27 -7.89 -16.49
N PRO A 1022 2.76 -6.64 -16.44
CA PRO A 1022 3.59 -5.46 -16.19
C PRO A 1022 4.04 -5.34 -14.73
N TYR A 1023 3.35 -6.00 -13.80
CA TYR A 1023 3.64 -5.99 -12.37
C TYR A 1023 3.67 -7.41 -11.78
N ASP A 1024 4.60 -7.67 -10.85
CA ASP A 1024 4.70 -8.95 -10.14
C ASP A 1024 3.48 -9.23 -9.24
N PHE A 1025 2.79 -8.16 -8.83
CA PHE A 1025 1.68 -8.23 -7.89
C PHE A 1025 0.30 -8.25 -8.55
N SER A 1026 0.21 -8.17 -9.89
CA SER A 1026 -1.05 -8.18 -10.65
C SER A 1026 -0.99 -9.24 -11.76
N LYS A 1027 -2.09 -9.98 -11.94
CA LYS A 1027 -2.25 -10.99 -13.00
C LYS A 1027 -3.26 -10.57 -14.07
N LYS A 1028 -3.69 -9.31 -14.08
CA LYS A 1028 -4.61 -8.81 -15.10
C LYS A 1028 -3.89 -8.52 -16.40
N VAL A 1029 -4.45 -9.05 -17.49
CA VAL A 1029 -4.00 -8.78 -18.85
C VAL A 1029 -4.91 -7.70 -19.42
N LEU A 1030 -4.37 -6.52 -19.72
CA LEU A 1030 -5.16 -5.41 -20.28
C LEU A 1030 -5.24 -5.43 -21.80
N GLU A 1031 -4.28 -6.06 -22.47
CA GLU A 1031 -4.15 -5.98 -23.93
C GLU A 1031 -4.69 -7.22 -24.64
N THR A 1032 -5.13 -7.01 -25.89
CA THR A 1032 -5.44 -8.08 -26.85
C THR A 1032 -4.18 -8.81 -27.35
N THR A 1033 -3.04 -8.60 -26.70
CA THR A 1033 -1.78 -9.26 -27.03
C THR A 1033 -1.87 -10.73 -26.62
N PRO A 1034 -1.63 -11.69 -27.54
CA PRO A 1034 -1.79 -13.11 -27.24
C PRO A 1034 -0.91 -13.56 -26.07
N LEU A 1035 -1.48 -14.29 -25.10
CA LEU A 1035 -0.70 -14.83 -23.99
C LEU A 1035 0.54 -15.60 -24.49
N TRP A 1036 1.66 -15.36 -23.84
CA TRP A 1036 2.92 -16.05 -24.06
C TRP A 1036 3.06 -17.17 -23.02
N PRO A 1037 2.85 -18.44 -23.40
CA PRO A 1037 2.98 -19.57 -22.49
C PRO A 1037 4.44 -19.79 -22.08
N GLU A 1038 4.63 -20.26 -20.86
CA GLU A 1038 5.94 -20.65 -20.36
C GLU A 1038 6.47 -21.88 -21.12
N PHE A 1039 7.79 -21.96 -21.26
CA PHE A 1039 8.49 -23.13 -21.79
C PHE A 1039 8.54 -24.24 -20.74
N LEU A 1040 7.86 -25.35 -21.00
CA LEU A 1040 7.82 -26.52 -20.11
C LEU A 1040 8.54 -27.71 -20.75
N PRO A 1041 9.46 -28.41 -20.03
CA PRO A 1041 10.39 -29.37 -20.61
C PRO A 1041 9.78 -30.78 -20.75
N HIS A 1042 8.62 -30.89 -21.38
CA HIS A 1042 7.91 -32.15 -21.62
C HIS A 1042 7.27 -32.19 -23.01
N THR A 1043 6.88 -33.37 -23.48
CA THR A 1043 6.43 -33.60 -24.88
C THR A 1043 5.23 -32.75 -25.30
N ASN A 1044 4.29 -32.48 -24.38
CA ASN A 1044 3.12 -31.62 -24.60
C ASN A 1044 3.39 -30.13 -24.28
N GLY A 1045 4.66 -29.77 -24.11
CA GLY A 1045 5.17 -28.45 -23.78
C GLY A 1045 6.07 -27.94 -24.90
N ASP A 1046 7.29 -27.51 -24.57
CA ASP A 1046 8.25 -26.88 -25.49
C ASP A 1046 7.64 -25.69 -26.26
N ASN A 1047 6.86 -24.87 -25.55
CA ASN A 1047 6.16 -23.76 -26.15
C ASN A 1047 7.13 -22.63 -26.53
N TYR A 1048 6.89 -22.01 -27.69
CA TYR A 1048 7.57 -20.78 -28.07
C TYR A 1048 6.60 -19.82 -28.77
N LYS A 1049 6.94 -18.54 -28.71
CA LYS A 1049 6.22 -17.45 -29.38
C LYS A 1049 6.87 -17.17 -30.73
N GLU A 1050 6.08 -17.23 -31.80
CA GLU A 1050 6.56 -16.81 -33.12
C GLU A 1050 6.35 -15.29 -33.29
N PHE A 1051 7.41 -14.57 -33.69
CA PHE A 1051 7.33 -13.14 -34.00
C PHE A 1051 6.91 -12.89 -35.44
N SER A 1052 5.67 -13.28 -35.74
CA SER A 1052 4.91 -12.87 -36.93
C SER A 1052 3.81 -11.89 -36.53
N PRO A 1053 3.15 -11.18 -37.46
CA PRO A 1053 2.09 -10.20 -37.13
C PRO A 1053 0.98 -10.75 -36.21
N GLY A 1054 0.72 -12.07 -36.28
CA GLY A 1054 -0.25 -12.76 -35.42
C GLY A 1054 0.24 -13.16 -34.03
N LEU A 1055 1.55 -13.11 -33.74
CA LEU A 1055 2.15 -13.51 -32.45
C LEU A 1055 1.68 -14.90 -31.97
N LEU A 1056 1.77 -15.89 -32.87
CA LEU A 1056 1.25 -17.24 -32.66
C LEU A 1056 2.05 -18.04 -31.63
N ASN A 1057 1.35 -18.92 -30.91
CA ASN A 1057 1.96 -19.89 -30.00
C ASN A 1057 2.20 -21.19 -30.76
N HIS A 1058 3.44 -21.66 -30.77
CA HIS A 1058 3.83 -22.93 -31.38
C HIS A 1058 4.51 -23.83 -30.34
N GLN A 1059 4.64 -25.11 -30.68
CA GLN A 1059 5.28 -26.12 -29.84
C GLN A 1059 6.37 -26.84 -30.62
N GLY A 1060 7.49 -27.10 -29.95
CA GLY A 1060 8.54 -27.96 -30.48
C GLY A 1060 9.30 -27.40 -31.67
N LEU A 1061 9.98 -26.27 -31.48
CA LEU A 1061 10.89 -25.71 -32.48
C LEU A 1061 11.97 -26.75 -32.85
N LYS A 1062 12.13 -27.03 -34.15
CA LYS A 1062 13.26 -27.83 -34.70
C LYS A 1062 13.49 -29.18 -34.01
N LYS A 1063 12.41 -29.85 -33.57
CA LYS A 1063 12.50 -31.12 -32.83
C LYS A 1063 13.27 -32.22 -33.58
N ALA A 1064 13.11 -32.32 -34.90
CA ALA A 1064 13.79 -33.36 -35.69
C ALA A 1064 15.29 -33.08 -35.78
N GLU A 1065 15.65 -31.85 -36.16
CA GLU A 1065 17.04 -31.41 -36.35
C GLU A 1065 17.80 -31.41 -35.02
N CYS A 1066 17.16 -30.96 -33.93
CA CYS A 1066 17.80 -30.97 -32.62
C CYS A 1066 17.87 -32.37 -32.02
N SER A 1067 16.96 -33.29 -32.36
CA SER A 1067 17.14 -34.71 -32.01
C SER A 1067 18.31 -35.35 -32.77
N PHE A 1068 18.55 -34.93 -34.02
CA PHE A 1068 19.73 -35.37 -34.78
C PHE A 1068 21.02 -34.96 -34.07
N TRP A 1069 21.20 -33.68 -33.76
CA TRP A 1069 22.42 -33.18 -33.09
C TRP A 1069 22.56 -33.67 -31.64
N SER A 1070 21.51 -33.57 -30.81
CA SER A 1070 21.61 -33.85 -29.37
C SER A 1070 21.63 -35.35 -29.01
N LYS A 1071 20.99 -36.21 -29.84
CA LYS A 1071 20.86 -37.65 -29.54
C LYS A 1071 21.64 -38.53 -30.51
N TYR A 1072 21.41 -38.40 -31.82
CA TYR A 1072 22.04 -39.28 -32.81
C TYR A 1072 23.55 -39.05 -32.86
N ILE A 1073 24.00 -37.82 -33.06
CA ILE A 1073 25.43 -37.48 -33.11
C ILE A 1073 26.14 -37.79 -31.79
N ARG A 1074 25.49 -37.53 -30.64
CA ARG A 1074 26.05 -37.88 -29.32
C ARG A 1074 26.28 -39.38 -29.16
N THR A 1075 25.35 -40.21 -29.66
CA THR A 1075 25.47 -41.67 -29.64
C THR A 1075 26.56 -42.15 -30.59
N LEU A 1076 26.60 -41.57 -31.80
CA LEU A 1076 27.62 -41.85 -32.80
C LEU A 1076 29.02 -41.57 -32.23
N LYS A 1077 29.25 -40.37 -31.67
CA LYS A 1077 30.53 -39.97 -31.05
C LYS A 1077 30.95 -40.91 -29.90
N ALA A 1078 30.00 -41.34 -29.07
CA ALA A 1078 30.28 -42.29 -27.99
C ALA A 1078 30.66 -43.70 -28.49
N SER A 1079 30.13 -44.12 -29.64
CA SER A 1079 30.41 -45.42 -30.24
C SER A 1079 31.73 -45.45 -31.03
N THR A 1080 32.08 -44.36 -31.72
CA THR A 1080 33.33 -44.22 -32.48
C THR A 1080 34.53 -44.01 -31.55
N GLY A 1081 34.35 -43.27 -30.45
CA GLY A 1081 35.40 -43.03 -29.45
C GLY A 1081 35.85 -44.25 -28.65
N LYS A 1082 35.08 -45.34 -28.63
CA LYS A 1082 35.48 -46.63 -28.00
C LYS A 1082 36.28 -47.55 -28.93
N CYS A 1083 36.35 -47.27 -30.23
CA CYS A 1083 37.05 -48.13 -31.20
C CYS A 1083 38.54 -47.80 -31.37
N SER A 1084 39.03 -46.66 -30.89
CA SER A 1084 40.45 -46.29 -31.01
C SER A 1084 41.37 -47.08 -30.07
N GLU A 1085 40.85 -47.67 -28.99
CA GLU A 1085 41.62 -48.58 -28.11
C GLU A 1085 41.63 -50.04 -28.59
N CYS A 1086 40.78 -50.42 -29.54
CA CYS A 1086 40.72 -51.79 -30.07
C CYS A 1086 41.78 -52.12 -31.14
N GLY A 1087 42.52 -51.11 -31.62
CA GLY A 1087 43.46 -51.24 -32.74
C GLY A 1087 44.82 -51.90 -32.43
N ASN A 1088 45.13 -52.17 -31.15
CA ASN A 1088 46.46 -52.69 -30.75
C ASN A 1088 46.49 -54.17 -30.33
N HIS A 1089 45.44 -54.97 -30.57
CA HIS A 1089 45.42 -56.38 -30.17
C HIS A 1089 45.11 -57.42 -31.27
N PHE A 1090 45.09 -57.04 -32.55
CA PHE A 1090 44.97 -58.01 -33.66
C PHE A 1090 46.17 -57.96 -34.62
N GLN A 1091 47.34 -58.36 -34.11
CA GLN A 1091 48.44 -58.87 -34.94
C GLN A 1091 49.26 -59.89 -34.12
N MET A 1092 48.72 -61.10 -33.98
CA MET A 1092 49.45 -62.37 -33.86
C MET A 1092 48.43 -63.52 -33.84
N GLY A 1093 48.29 -64.22 -34.97
CA GLY A 1093 47.48 -65.45 -35.05
C GLY A 1093 46.77 -65.68 -36.39
N CYS A 1094 47.56 -65.87 -37.45
CA CYS A 1094 47.38 -66.71 -38.66
C CYS A 1094 48.11 -66.09 -39.86
#